data_AF-A0A7Y2HHA3-F1
#
_entry.id   AF-A0A7Y2HHA3-F1
#
_cell.length_a   1.000
_cell.length_b   1.000
_cell.length_c   1.000
_cell.angle_alpha   90.00
_cell.angle_beta   90.00
_cell.angle_gamma   90.00
#
_symmetry.space_group_name_H-M   'P 1'
#
loop_
_entity.id
_entity.type
_entity.pdbx_description
1 polymer ?
#
loop_
_entity_poly.entity_id
_entity_poly.type
_entity_poly.pdbx_seq_one_letter_code
_entity_poly.pdbx_strand_id
1 'polypeptide(L)'
;MILYGYSSKEFQSIRSALDTTGNFPMFYGTEEALLVNRQFSDATEEAPLVMVAAQNNPTYLKALEDQFMLQQEILGINLSASLCNHPFDASPLNWQGSFNFQSDDPQYYSERIRKLNASNKLSMMRTFGKEILVSVDSTLNLDSIYHFTRSLTAAGLSAILVDSVLVNAPQIEIRPFFKDILGFQGILATEVSSTTGMNYALKAGVDLFIVDQPNISDYNISLKKALDATLLDADELESLHKVLLAKLWMKGDEFSQEENLAPWLTVTGLKSIEKESTILINNYKNLLPFTHTYQRDFRLLSYGPSPLDSMEQIMRLFANHKRNFYSTDQNSVLTTLNPARYRFATIIITLDGIHLDLNRDSAFIQYVNDLSSTRKVALVNFGNPYNLTHFDSTVTQLQLFKRSGTTENLAAHILYGGELAKGELPVNLNERLTRKTKNETPLTRWRFVKADEVGVDEFELNKIENIVAEGIRRRAFPGCQVFVAKNGNVIYNKAFGTHTYDRKARKPVRKSDIYDIASLTKVASTTLSMMKLFEKGKYALKDRLDKHVNIDDKKQIGKVKLQELLVHKSGIQAYMPLGFIIEHKEKTKTKLGRYRADTIHPQYPIQIANNVFYAQRMLDSLWAHVVNLSADKKKYVYSDVNMFLLQKLIEEKTGKPLDEYVFKNFYRQLGLRNTAYVPLEKFKPNRIVPTEQDKKWRGQLLDGYVHDPTAALLGGVSGNAGLFSNAHDLAVIGQMLLNGGTYGGRRYFDEETIDLFTSAKFSKNRGLGFDSNNDGSAKVGDLASNKTYGHLGFTGTAIWIDPVENLVYVFLSNRIHPKMNNTKLIKYRYRQRIHDTIYKAIQKGREGIERISVDQVLAKVTKN
;
A
#
# COMPACT_ATOMS: atom_id res chain seq x y z
N MET A 1 28.70 -14.99 29.41
CA MET A 1 28.73 -15.64 28.09
C MET A 1 27.58 -15.10 27.27
N ILE A 2 27.88 -14.55 26.09
CA ILE A 2 26.90 -14.03 25.15
C ILE A 2 27.15 -14.82 23.86
N LEU A 3 26.17 -15.60 23.41
CA LEU A 3 26.31 -16.52 22.28
C LEU A 3 25.43 -16.04 21.13
N TYR A 4 26.05 -15.72 19.99
CA TYR A 4 25.35 -15.35 18.76
C TYR A 4 25.41 -16.47 17.73
N GLY A 5 24.37 -16.56 16.89
CA GLY A 5 24.33 -17.46 15.73
C GLY A 5 23.90 -18.89 16.03
N TYR A 6 23.76 -19.25 17.31
CA TYR A 6 23.17 -20.51 17.74
C TYR A 6 21.64 -20.44 17.69
N SER A 7 20.99 -21.57 17.50
CA SER A 7 19.54 -21.67 17.73
C SER A 7 19.24 -21.57 19.23
N SER A 8 18.02 -21.14 19.54
CA SER A 8 17.54 -21.03 20.92
C SER A 8 17.64 -22.35 21.71
N LYS A 9 17.44 -23.49 21.04
CA LYS A 9 17.59 -24.84 21.61
C LYS A 9 19.04 -25.22 21.87
N GLU A 10 19.96 -24.89 20.97
CA GLU A 10 21.40 -25.10 21.18
C GLU A 10 21.88 -24.28 22.37
N PHE A 11 21.42 -23.03 22.49
CA PHE A 11 21.72 -22.18 23.63
C PHE A 11 21.28 -22.79 24.97
N GLN A 12 20.03 -23.27 25.06
CA GLN A 12 19.54 -23.97 26.26
C GLN A 12 20.34 -25.24 26.57
N SER A 13 20.78 -25.97 25.54
CA SER A 13 21.58 -27.20 25.69
C SER A 13 22.98 -26.89 26.23
N ILE A 14 23.66 -25.89 25.65
CA ILE A 14 24.97 -25.42 26.12
C ILE A 14 24.87 -24.95 27.58
N ARG A 15 23.84 -24.17 27.88
CA ARG A 15 23.57 -23.70 29.23
C ARG A 15 23.39 -24.86 30.21
N SER A 16 22.51 -25.81 29.89
CA SER A 16 22.24 -26.96 30.76
C SER A 16 23.51 -27.77 31.02
N ALA A 17 24.34 -27.98 29.99
CA ALA A 17 25.63 -28.64 30.15
C ALA A 17 26.56 -27.86 31.11
N LEU A 18 26.70 -26.55 30.91
CA LEU A 18 27.55 -25.70 31.76
C LEU A 18 27.06 -25.66 33.22
N ASP A 19 25.76 -25.48 33.43
CA ASP A 19 25.15 -25.44 34.78
C ASP A 19 25.31 -26.79 35.51
N THR A 20 25.29 -27.94 34.81
CA THR A 20 25.57 -29.25 35.43
C THR A 20 27.03 -29.49 35.79
N THR A 21 27.96 -28.81 35.13
CA THR A 21 29.42 -29.00 35.33
C THR A 21 30.05 -28.02 36.31
N GLY A 22 29.39 -26.89 36.60
CA GLY A 22 29.92 -25.80 37.41
C GLY A 22 29.48 -25.83 38.88
N ASN A 23 30.39 -25.46 39.79
CA ASN A 23 30.06 -25.25 41.21
C ASN A 23 29.34 -23.91 41.48
N PHE A 24 29.28 -23.01 40.50
CA PHE A 24 28.67 -21.68 40.60
C PHE A 24 27.83 -21.36 39.37
N PRO A 25 26.73 -20.59 39.51
CA PRO A 25 25.94 -20.12 38.38
C PRO A 25 26.78 -19.30 37.40
N MET A 26 26.50 -19.46 36.10
CA MET A 26 27.14 -18.70 35.04
C MET A 26 26.30 -17.49 34.63
N PHE A 27 26.97 -16.41 34.19
CA PHE A 27 26.31 -15.28 33.56
C PHE A 27 25.97 -15.64 32.10
N TYR A 28 24.68 -15.76 31.80
CA TYR A 28 24.13 -15.92 30.46
C TYR A 28 23.55 -14.58 30.04
N GLY A 29 24.21 -13.94 29.06
CA GLY A 29 23.93 -12.57 28.69
C GLY A 29 23.29 -12.40 27.32
N THR A 30 22.65 -11.25 27.15
CA THR A 30 22.21 -10.72 25.85
C THR A 30 22.63 -9.27 25.71
N GLU A 31 23.11 -8.85 24.53
CA GLU A 31 23.34 -7.43 24.23
C GLU A 31 22.20 -6.83 23.40
N GLU A 32 21.06 -7.52 23.31
CA GLU A 32 19.90 -7.01 22.61
C GLU A 32 19.11 -6.01 23.47
N ALA A 33 18.66 -4.91 22.86
CA ALA A 33 18.04 -3.81 23.58
C ALA A 33 16.52 -3.93 23.72
N LEU A 34 15.84 -4.69 22.85
CA LEU A 34 14.38 -4.87 22.91
C LEU A 34 13.91 -6.30 22.75
N LEU A 35 14.51 -7.11 21.89
CA LEU A 35 14.14 -8.52 21.75
C LEU A 35 15.40 -9.33 21.56
N VAL A 36 15.48 -10.52 22.15
CA VAL A 36 16.66 -11.40 22.02
C VAL A 36 16.80 -12.01 20.61
N ASN A 37 15.92 -11.64 19.70
CA ASN A 37 15.72 -12.25 18.38
C ASN A 37 16.98 -12.22 17.51
N ARG A 38 17.79 -11.16 17.54
CA ARG A 38 19.02 -11.12 16.74
C ARG A 38 20.13 -12.01 17.28
N GLN A 39 20.01 -12.46 18.53
CA GLN A 39 20.95 -13.38 19.16
C GLN A 39 20.81 -14.82 18.63
N PHE A 40 19.61 -15.22 18.21
CA PHE A 40 19.30 -16.61 17.85
C PHE A 40 18.97 -16.79 16.36
N SER A 41 19.51 -17.85 15.75
CA SER A 41 19.37 -18.12 14.32
C SER A 41 17.99 -18.60 13.87
N ASP A 42 17.17 -19.10 14.80
CA ASP A 42 15.82 -19.60 14.61
C ASP A 42 14.72 -18.58 14.97
N ALA A 43 15.10 -17.39 15.43
CA ALA A 43 14.16 -16.32 15.75
C ALA A 43 13.76 -15.50 14.52
N THR A 44 12.57 -14.90 14.54
CA THR A 44 12.16 -14.01 13.45
C THR A 44 12.93 -12.70 13.49
N GLU A 45 13.28 -12.15 12.34
CA GLU A 45 14.00 -10.87 12.25
C GLU A 45 13.22 -9.72 12.91
N GLU A 46 13.92 -8.94 13.75
CA GLU A 46 13.35 -7.81 14.47
C GLU A 46 13.36 -6.51 13.64
N ALA A 47 12.40 -5.62 13.90
CA ALA A 47 12.48 -4.24 13.42
C ALA A 47 13.66 -3.50 14.06
N PRO A 48 14.45 -2.71 13.29
CA PRO A 48 15.37 -1.73 13.86
C PRO A 48 14.71 -0.85 14.93
N LEU A 49 15.42 -0.57 16.02
CA LEU A 49 14.92 0.22 17.17
C LEU A 49 14.32 1.56 16.76
N VAL A 50 15.00 2.23 15.83
CA VAL A 50 14.53 3.50 15.25
C VAL A 50 13.12 3.43 14.67
N MET A 51 12.70 2.29 14.11
CA MET A 51 11.36 2.13 13.56
C MET A 51 10.31 2.12 14.67
N VAL A 52 10.60 1.42 15.77
CA VAL A 52 9.69 1.39 16.91
C VAL A 52 9.67 2.77 17.59
N ALA A 53 10.81 3.45 17.70
CA ALA A 53 10.89 4.81 18.22
C ALA A 53 10.10 5.81 17.36
N ALA A 54 10.16 5.66 16.03
CA ALA A 54 9.45 6.52 15.09
C ALA A 54 7.92 6.39 15.17
N GLN A 55 7.37 5.30 15.72
CA GLN A 55 5.92 5.17 15.93
C GLN A 55 5.41 6.07 17.06
N ASN A 56 6.29 6.48 17.99
CA ASN A 56 5.95 7.17 19.23
C ASN A 56 4.71 6.59 19.93
N ASN A 57 4.69 5.26 20.12
CA ASN A 57 3.60 4.54 20.77
C ASN A 57 4.08 3.87 22.08
N PRO A 58 3.85 4.50 23.24
CA PRO A 58 4.30 3.97 24.54
C PRO A 58 3.69 2.62 24.90
N THR A 59 2.44 2.36 24.48
CA THR A 59 1.76 1.07 24.75
C THR A 59 2.43 -0.06 23.99
N TYR A 60 2.80 0.19 22.74
CA TYR A 60 3.50 -0.80 21.92
C TYR A 60 4.93 -1.05 22.42
N LEU A 61 5.65 0.01 22.79
CA LEU A 61 6.97 -0.11 23.40
C LEU A 61 6.92 -0.97 24.66
N LYS A 62 5.98 -0.69 25.57
CA LYS A 62 5.77 -1.48 26.78
C LYS A 62 5.48 -2.96 26.47
N ALA A 63 4.67 -3.24 25.46
CA ALA A 63 4.38 -4.62 25.05
C ALA A 63 5.64 -5.37 24.55
N LEU A 64 6.52 -4.69 23.81
CA LEU A 64 7.80 -5.27 23.39
C LEU A 64 8.75 -5.49 24.58
N GLU A 65 8.78 -4.56 25.54
CA GLU A 65 9.58 -4.76 26.75
C GLU A 65 9.09 -5.93 27.60
N ASP A 66 7.78 -6.05 27.78
CA ASP A 66 7.20 -7.16 28.54
C ASP A 66 7.51 -8.49 27.81
N GLN A 67 7.48 -8.51 26.47
CA GLN A 67 7.95 -9.65 25.67
C GLN A 67 9.45 -9.91 25.86
N PHE A 68 10.29 -8.87 25.92
CA PHE A 68 11.73 -9.01 26.17
C PHE A 68 12.04 -9.66 27.51
N MET A 69 11.34 -9.23 28.57
CA MET A 69 11.53 -9.77 29.91
C MET A 69 11.18 -11.26 29.95
N LEU A 70 10.08 -11.62 29.28
CA LEU A 70 9.62 -13.00 29.16
C LEU A 70 10.57 -13.86 28.33
N GLN A 71 11.08 -13.36 27.20
CA GLN A 71 12.09 -14.06 26.41
C GLN A 71 13.35 -14.37 27.23
N GLN A 72 13.82 -13.38 28.00
CA GLN A 72 14.97 -13.57 28.89
C GLN A 72 14.68 -14.60 29.97
N GLU A 73 13.46 -14.64 30.51
CA GLU A 73 13.04 -15.64 31.51
C GLU A 73 13.03 -17.06 30.94
N ILE A 74 12.38 -17.25 29.79
CA ILE A 74 12.22 -18.55 29.12
C ILE A 74 13.57 -19.12 28.65
N LEU A 75 14.52 -18.27 28.30
CA LEU A 75 15.87 -18.68 27.94
C LEU A 75 16.81 -18.72 29.17
N GLY A 76 16.33 -18.24 30.32
CA GLY A 76 17.08 -17.86 31.53
C GLY A 76 18.38 -17.12 31.24
N ILE A 77 18.25 -16.10 30.41
CA ILE A 77 19.21 -15.00 30.32
C ILE A 77 19.09 -14.21 31.63
N ASN A 78 20.22 -14.10 32.32
CA ASN A 78 20.32 -13.51 33.66
C ASN A 78 21.19 -12.25 33.70
N LEU A 79 21.78 -11.86 32.57
CA LEU A 79 22.53 -10.62 32.39
C LEU A 79 22.02 -9.84 31.15
N SER A 80 21.34 -8.73 31.37
CA SER A 80 20.87 -7.85 30.30
C SER A 80 21.93 -6.77 30.01
N ALA A 81 22.74 -7.00 28.98
CA ALA A 81 23.92 -6.21 28.60
C ALA A 81 23.63 -5.13 27.54
N SER A 82 22.43 -4.54 27.57
CA SER A 82 21.99 -3.58 26.55
C SER A 82 21.02 -2.53 27.07
N LEU A 83 21.04 -2.27 28.38
CA LEU A 83 20.06 -1.38 28.97
C LEU A 83 20.12 0.04 28.42
N CYS A 84 21.31 0.52 28.08
CA CYS A 84 21.47 1.68 27.24
C CYS A 84 22.79 1.60 26.46
N ASN A 85 22.73 1.74 25.14
CA ASN A 85 23.76 2.51 24.42
C ASN A 85 23.50 3.95 24.86
N HIS A 86 24.52 4.66 25.35
CA HIS A 86 24.34 5.99 25.89
C HIS A 86 23.55 6.90 24.91
N PRO A 87 22.63 7.78 25.37
CA PRO A 87 21.87 8.75 24.56
C PRO A 87 22.57 9.51 23.42
N PHE A 88 23.90 9.47 23.41
CA PHE A 88 24.78 10.45 22.81
C PHE A 88 25.72 9.89 21.75
N ASP A 89 25.63 8.59 21.42
CA ASP A 89 26.24 8.07 20.19
C ASP A 89 25.44 8.57 18.99
N ALA A 90 25.58 9.85 18.64
CA ALA A 90 24.91 10.48 17.50
C ALA A 90 25.60 10.15 16.16
N SER A 91 26.43 9.11 16.11
CA SER A 91 27.20 8.77 14.92
C SER A 91 26.27 8.42 13.74
N PRO A 92 26.36 9.13 12.61
CA PRO A 92 25.65 8.78 11.38
C PRO A 92 25.98 7.37 10.87
N LEU A 93 27.11 6.78 11.31
CA LEU A 93 27.57 5.45 10.93
C LEU A 93 26.92 4.33 11.75
N ASN A 94 26.53 4.59 13.00
CA ASN A 94 25.88 3.62 13.89
C ASN A 94 24.38 3.90 14.09
N TRP A 95 23.75 4.57 13.13
CA TRP A 95 22.38 5.08 13.26
C TRP A 95 21.39 4.03 13.81
N GLN A 96 21.45 2.77 13.38
CA GLN A 96 20.55 1.72 13.87
C GLN A 96 20.67 1.43 15.38
N GLY A 97 21.87 1.58 15.96
CA GLY A 97 22.15 1.40 17.39
C GLY A 97 22.14 2.71 18.19
N SER A 98 22.23 3.85 17.51
CA SER A 98 22.17 5.21 18.06
C SER A 98 20.75 5.69 18.41
N PHE A 99 19.73 5.14 17.75
CA PHE A 99 18.34 5.55 17.97
C PHE A 99 17.71 4.80 19.14
N ASN A 100 18.14 5.13 20.36
CA ASN A 100 17.56 4.60 21.58
C ASN A 100 16.27 5.34 21.97
N PHE A 101 15.30 4.58 22.47
CA PHE A 101 13.97 5.03 22.84
C PHE A 101 14.07 6.09 23.92
N GLN A 102 13.61 7.31 23.60
CA GLN A 102 13.67 8.41 24.56
C GLN A 102 15.09 8.60 25.08
N SER A 103 16.07 8.72 24.18
CA SER A 103 17.52 8.77 24.46
C SER A 103 17.87 9.49 25.76
N ASP A 104 17.16 10.56 26.12
CA ASP A 104 17.49 11.43 27.25
C ASP A 104 16.60 11.24 28.51
N ASP A 105 15.77 10.19 28.61
CA ASP A 105 14.87 9.97 29.76
C ASP A 105 15.44 8.94 30.78
N PRO A 106 16.12 9.39 31.84
CA PRO A 106 16.63 8.48 32.86
C PRO A 106 15.53 7.75 33.64
N GLN A 107 14.28 8.25 33.67
CA GLN A 107 13.19 7.59 34.41
C GLN A 107 12.78 6.28 33.74
N TYR A 108 12.66 6.28 32.42
CA TYR A 108 12.34 5.10 31.62
C TYR A 108 13.34 3.95 31.88
N TYR A 109 14.64 4.23 31.79
CA TYR A 109 15.68 3.24 32.04
C TYR A 109 15.73 2.81 33.52
N SER A 110 15.47 3.73 34.45
CA SER A 110 15.37 3.42 35.88
C SER A 110 14.24 2.43 36.18
N GLU A 111 13.07 2.60 35.56
CA GLU A 111 11.96 1.64 35.71
C GLU A 111 12.32 0.27 35.14
N ARG A 112 13.00 0.24 33.99
CA ARG A 112 13.46 -1.00 33.37
C ARG A 112 14.48 -1.75 34.23
N ILE A 113 15.41 -1.03 34.87
CA ILE A 113 16.36 -1.60 35.84
C ILE A 113 15.60 -2.19 37.03
N ARG A 114 14.63 -1.48 37.60
CA ARG A 114 13.82 -1.99 38.72
C ARG A 114 13.05 -3.26 38.35
N LYS A 115 12.50 -3.34 37.13
CA LYS A 115 11.85 -4.55 36.63
C LYS A 115 12.81 -5.74 36.54
N LEU A 116 14.02 -5.54 35.99
CA LEU A 116 15.04 -6.59 35.93
C LEU A 116 15.45 -7.06 37.33
N ASN A 117 15.70 -6.12 38.24
CA ASN A 117 16.07 -6.42 39.62
C ASN A 117 14.96 -7.20 40.34
N ALA A 118 13.68 -6.88 40.10
CA ALA A 118 12.54 -7.60 40.66
C ALA A 118 12.43 -9.05 40.16
N SER A 119 13.03 -9.35 39.00
CA SER A 119 13.13 -10.71 38.43
C SER A 119 14.52 -11.33 38.64
N ASN A 120 15.32 -10.86 39.60
CA ASN A 120 16.68 -11.34 39.89
C ASN A 120 17.64 -11.36 38.68
N LYS A 121 17.41 -10.49 37.70
CA LYS A 121 18.25 -10.35 36.50
C LYS A 121 19.20 -9.16 36.66
N LEU A 122 20.46 -9.37 36.29
CA LEU A 122 21.47 -8.33 36.35
C LEU A 122 21.30 -7.34 35.19
N SER A 123 21.44 -6.07 35.52
CA SER A 123 21.39 -4.95 34.59
C SER A 123 22.79 -4.43 34.28
N MET A 124 23.20 -4.39 33.02
CA MET A 124 24.48 -3.80 32.61
C MET A 124 24.33 -2.64 31.62
N MET A 125 24.95 -1.51 31.94
CA MET A 125 25.11 -0.37 31.02
C MET A 125 26.27 -0.67 30.05
N ARG A 126 26.07 -0.48 28.74
CA ARG A 126 26.95 -1.04 27.71
C ARG A 126 28.26 -0.28 27.47
N THR A 127 28.32 1.04 27.58
CA THR A 127 29.62 1.73 27.48
C THR A 127 29.61 3.05 28.23
N PHE A 128 30.61 3.24 29.09
CA PHE A 128 30.93 4.51 29.73
C PHE A 128 32.37 4.90 29.41
N GLY A 129 32.59 6.04 28.75
CA GLY A 129 33.92 6.64 28.58
C GLY A 129 34.30 7.04 27.16
N LYS A 130 33.70 6.41 26.14
CA LYS A 130 33.96 6.73 24.72
C LYS A 130 33.56 8.17 24.37
N GLU A 131 32.50 8.68 25.00
CA GLU A 131 31.91 9.99 24.78
C GLU A 131 32.66 11.10 25.54
N ILE A 132 33.21 10.78 26.71
CA ILE A 132 34.04 11.70 27.51
C ILE A 132 35.23 12.18 26.67
N LEU A 133 35.79 11.30 25.82
CA LEU A 133 36.92 11.58 24.93
C LEU A 133 36.51 12.29 23.63
N VAL A 134 35.26 12.13 23.17
CA VAL A 134 34.72 12.76 21.94
C VAL A 134 34.04 14.12 22.24
N SER A 135 33.87 14.47 23.52
CA SER A 135 33.25 15.71 24.01
C SER A 135 33.96 17.01 23.61
N VAL A 136 35.11 16.93 22.94
CA VAL A 136 35.85 18.12 22.46
C VAL A 136 35.20 18.74 21.22
N ASP A 137 34.28 18.03 20.52
CA ASP A 137 33.77 18.50 19.21
C ASP A 137 32.24 18.32 18.99
N SER A 138 31.46 17.98 20.03
CA SER A 138 30.00 17.84 19.93
C SER A 138 29.28 18.43 21.15
N THR A 139 28.02 18.84 20.99
CA THR A 139 27.17 19.56 21.96
C THR A 139 26.81 18.78 23.24
N LEU A 140 27.64 17.83 23.67
CA LEU A 140 27.42 16.94 24.81
C LEU A 140 27.91 17.59 26.10
N ASN A 141 27.00 17.88 27.03
CA ASN A 141 27.37 18.32 28.38
C ASN A 141 27.73 17.10 29.24
N LEU A 142 28.98 17.03 29.72
CA LEU A 142 29.46 16.04 30.70
C LEU A 142 28.53 15.90 31.91
N ASP A 143 27.92 17.00 32.36
CA ASP A 143 26.96 16.98 33.47
C ASP A 143 25.72 16.13 33.16
N SER A 144 25.24 16.14 31.91
CA SER A 144 24.08 15.34 31.49
C SER A 144 24.40 13.85 31.51
N ILE A 145 25.62 13.46 31.09
CA ILE A 145 26.13 12.08 31.14
C ILE A 145 26.18 11.58 32.59
N TYR A 146 26.73 12.40 33.49
CA TYR A 146 26.82 12.06 34.90
C TYR A 146 25.45 11.99 35.57
N HIS A 147 24.56 12.94 35.29
CA HIS A 147 23.20 12.93 35.83
C HIS A 147 22.41 11.69 35.37
N PHE A 148 22.48 11.37 34.08
CA PHE A 148 21.85 10.17 33.52
C PHE A 148 22.36 8.91 34.21
N THR A 149 23.68 8.74 34.27
CA THR A 149 24.32 7.57 34.89
C THR A 149 23.97 7.45 36.38
N ARG A 150 24.03 8.54 37.16
CA ARG A 150 23.63 8.56 38.58
C ARG A 150 22.19 8.12 38.79
N SER A 151 21.30 8.49 37.88
CA SER A 151 19.89 8.08 37.95
C SER A 151 19.74 6.56 37.80
N LEU A 152 20.49 5.95 36.87
CA LEU A 152 20.51 4.50 36.70
C LEU A 152 21.11 3.79 37.92
N THR A 153 22.21 4.31 38.44
CA THR A 153 22.83 3.80 39.67
C THR A 153 21.85 3.82 40.84
N ALA A 154 21.13 4.93 41.04
CA ALA A 154 20.11 5.06 42.08
C ALA A 154 18.91 4.10 41.88
N ALA A 155 18.67 3.64 40.66
CA ALA A 155 17.66 2.62 40.36
C ALA A 155 18.13 1.18 40.67
N GLY A 156 19.40 0.99 41.02
CA GLY A 156 20.00 -0.30 41.34
C GLY A 156 20.68 -0.96 40.14
N LEU A 157 21.34 -0.20 39.26
CA LEU A 157 22.14 -0.73 38.16
C LEU A 157 23.19 -1.74 38.68
N SER A 158 23.25 -2.94 38.09
CA SER A 158 24.12 -4.02 38.59
C SER A 158 25.55 -3.92 38.08
N ALA A 159 25.75 -3.49 36.83
CA ALA A 159 27.05 -3.48 36.17
C ALA A 159 27.23 -2.28 35.21
N ILE A 160 28.46 -1.84 35.02
CA ILE A 160 28.86 -0.86 34.00
C ILE A 160 30.01 -1.43 33.18
N LEU A 161 29.83 -1.50 31.86
CA LEU A 161 30.92 -1.77 30.92
C LEU A 161 31.66 -0.46 30.62
N VAL A 162 32.92 -0.41 31.02
CA VAL A 162 33.82 0.75 30.90
C VAL A 162 34.58 0.62 29.59
N ASP A 163 34.70 1.73 28.85
CA ASP A 163 35.49 1.75 27.62
C ASP A 163 36.98 1.51 27.93
N SER A 164 37.62 0.64 27.14
CA SER A 164 39.03 0.29 27.32
C SER A 164 39.98 1.49 27.29
N VAL A 165 39.63 2.58 26.59
CA VAL A 165 40.46 3.80 26.55
C VAL A 165 40.47 4.49 27.91
N LEU A 166 39.33 4.51 28.62
CA LEU A 166 39.25 5.08 29.96
C LEU A 166 40.05 4.23 30.95
N VAL A 167 39.94 2.90 30.85
CA VAL A 167 40.68 1.94 31.68
C VAL A 167 42.20 2.08 31.50
N ASN A 168 42.65 2.39 30.30
CA ASN A 168 44.07 2.57 29.99
C ASN A 168 44.60 3.99 30.28
N ALA A 169 43.77 4.91 30.78
CA ALA A 169 44.16 6.29 31.06
C ALA A 169 44.86 6.39 32.42
N PRO A 170 46.17 6.72 32.50
CA PRO A 170 46.95 6.66 33.73
C PRO A 170 46.57 7.73 34.78
N GLN A 171 45.70 8.69 34.43
CA GLN A 171 45.34 9.83 35.27
C GLN A 171 44.06 9.59 36.09
N ILE A 172 43.31 8.53 35.81
CA ILE A 172 41.97 8.31 36.37
C ILE A 172 41.98 7.02 37.18
N GLU A 173 41.81 7.16 38.49
CA GLU A 173 41.52 6.04 39.37
C GLU A 173 40.07 5.61 39.14
N ILE A 174 39.88 4.54 38.36
CA ILE A 174 38.57 4.08 37.88
C ILE A 174 37.61 3.79 39.04
N ARG A 175 38.00 2.97 40.02
CA ARG A 175 37.14 2.63 41.17
C ARG A 175 36.65 3.88 41.94
N PRO A 176 37.53 4.78 42.44
CA PRO A 176 37.11 6.03 43.08
C PRO A 176 36.23 6.90 42.19
N PHE A 177 36.55 7.02 40.90
CA PHE A 177 35.74 7.79 39.96
C PHE A 177 34.28 7.28 39.91
N PHE A 178 34.08 5.98 39.71
CA PHE A 178 32.72 5.42 39.63
C PHE A 178 32.00 5.49 40.98
N LYS A 179 32.71 5.28 42.09
CA LYS A 179 32.13 5.31 43.44
C LYS A 179 31.75 6.73 43.88
N ASP A 180 32.69 7.67 43.81
CA ASP A 180 32.56 8.99 44.42
C ASP A 180 31.86 9.98 43.49
N ILE A 181 32.08 9.86 42.16
CA ILE A 181 31.46 10.76 41.18
C ILE A 181 30.12 10.22 40.71
N LEU A 182 29.99 8.91 40.45
CA LEU A 182 28.76 8.33 39.88
C LEU A 182 27.89 7.59 40.90
N GLY A 183 28.37 7.45 42.15
CA GLY A 183 27.67 6.71 43.21
C GLY A 183 27.60 5.20 42.97
N PHE A 184 28.38 4.66 42.02
CA PHE A 184 28.26 3.30 41.53
C PHE A 184 29.14 2.33 42.33
N GLN A 185 28.53 1.26 42.84
CA GLN A 185 29.18 0.24 43.67
C GLN A 185 29.02 -1.19 43.12
N GLY A 186 28.44 -1.34 41.93
CA GLY A 186 28.23 -2.63 41.29
C GLY A 186 29.49 -3.17 40.60
N ILE A 187 29.29 -4.04 39.63
CA ILE A 187 30.36 -4.68 38.85
C ILE A 187 30.87 -3.72 37.77
N LEU A 188 32.16 -3.46 37.75
CA LEU A 188 32.85 -2.83 36.63
C LEU A 188 33.32 -3.91 35.65
N ALA A 189 32.97 -3.78 34.39
CA ALA A 189 33.42 -4.68 33.33
C ALA A 189 34.22 -3.92 32.27
N THR A 190 35.10 -4.59 31.52
CA THR A 190 35.71 -4.03 30.31
C THR A 190 35.97 -5.13 29.27
N GLU A 191 35.90 -4.76 28.00
CA GLU A 191 36.41 -5.59 26.91
C GLU A 191 37.94 -5.57 26.91
N VAL A 192 38.55 -6.74 26.70
CA VAL A 192 40.01 -6.87 26.59
C VAL A 192 40.39 -7.70 25.37
N SER A 193 41.30 -7.17 24.57
CA SER A 193 41.80 -7.78 23.32
C SER A 193 43.24 -8.27 23.40
N SER A 194 43.91 -8.05 24.54
CA SER A 194 45.27 -8.53 24.79
C SER A 194 45.53 -8.78 26.28
N THR A 195 46.50 -9.62 26.60
CA THR A 195 46.95 -9.87 27.99
C THR A 195 47.49 -8.60 28.66
N THR A 196 48.12 -7.72 27.89
CA THR A 196 48.55 -6.39 28.36
C THR A 196 47.36 -5.52 28.78
N GLY A 197 46.33 -5.43 27.93
CA GLY A 197 45.09 -4.70 28.25
C GLY A 197 44.38 -5.25 29.48
N MET A 198 44.35 -6.58 29.63
CA MET A 198 43.82 -7.24 30.82
C MET A 198 44.59 -6.87 32.09
N ASN A 199 45.92 -6.82 32.05
CA ASN A 199 46.73 -6.41 33.20
C ASN A 199 46.49 -4.93 33.59
N TYR A 200 46.26 -4.05 32.62
CA TYR A 200 45.86 -2.67 32.91
C TYR A 200 44.48 -2.61 33.56
N ALA A 201 43.51 -3.36 33.03
CA ALA A 201 42.17 -3.44 33.58
C ALA A 201 42.15 -4.00 35.02
N LEU A 202 42.96 -5.02 35.30
CA LEU A 202 43.12 -5.57 36.64
C LEU A 202 43.63 -4.51 37.62
N LYS A 203 44.70 -3.78 37.26
CA LYS A 203 45.25 -2.68 38.08
C LYS A 203 44.30 -1.51 38.25
N ALA A 204 43.41 -1.27 37.28
CA ALA A 204 42.39 -0.25 37.36
C ALA A 204 41.21 -0.65 38.28
N GLY A 205 41.22 -1.88 38.82
CA GLY A 205 40.16 -2.36 39.69
C GLY A 205 38.88 -2.72 38.93
N VAL A 206 39.00 -3.24 37.70
CA VAL A 206 37.87 -3.80 36.96
C VAL A 206 37.53 -5.19 37.51
N ASP A 207 36.24 -5.49 37.68
CA ASP A 207 35.76 -6.72 38.33
C ASP A 207 35.53 -7.88 37.32
N LEU A 208 35.19 -7.59 36.06
CA LEU A 208 34.86 -8.58 35.02
C LEU A 208 35.53 -8.27 33.67
N PHE A 209 36.15 -9.27 33.05
CA PHE A 209 36.75 -9.13 31.70
C PHE A 209 35.88 -9.81 30.65
N ILE A 210 35.55 -9.09 29.57
CA ILE A 210 34.87 -9.64 28.38
C ILE A 210 35.95 -9.91 27.33
N VAL A 211 36.03 -11.16 26.86
CA VAL A 211 37.04 -11.64 25.91
C VAL A 211 36.40 -12.31 24.71
N ASP A 212 36.98 -12.09 23.53
CA ASP A 212 36.67 -12.88 22.35
C ASP A 212 37.34 -14.26 22.41
N GLN A 213 36.70 -15.27 21.82
CA GLN A 213 36.99 -16.69 22.02
C GLN A 213 38.31 -17.29 21.46
N PRO A 214 39.22 -16.65 20.70
CA PRO A 214 40.38 -17.39 20.19
C PRO A 214 41.48 -17.72 21.22
N ASN A 215 41.62 -16.99 22.35
CA ASN A 215 42.82 -17.07 23.21
C ASN A 215 42.54 -17.17 24.73
N ILE A 216 41.42 -17.77 25.16
CA ILE A 216 41.06 -17.89 26.60
C ILE A 216 42.17 -18.50 27.46
N SER A 217 42.92 -19.47 26.92
CA SER A 217 44.04 -20.11 27.63
C SER A 217 45.14 -19.12 28.00
N ASP A 218 45.50 -18.19 27.11
CA ASP A 218 46.55 -17.21 27.34
C ASP A 218 46.13 -16.17 28.39
N TYR A 219 44.86 -15.76 28.36
CA TYR A 219 44.28 -14.90 29.40
C TYR A 219 44.32 -15.56 30.77
N ASN A 220 43.93 -16.84 30.87
CA ASN A 220 43.97 -17.58 32.14
C ASN A 220 45.39 -17.70 32.69
N ILE A 221 46.38 -18.00 31.84
CA ILE A 221 47.79 -18.06 32.24
C ILE A 221 48.28 -16.70 32.72
N SER A 222 47.98 -15.62 32.00
CA SER A 222 48.38 -14.27 32.36
C SER A 222 47.73 -13.81 33.66
N LEU A 223 46.45 -14.11 33.86
CA LEU A 223 45.70 -13.74 35.07
C LEU A 223 46.28 -14.47 36.28
N LYS A 224 46.56 -15.78 36.15
CA LYS A 224 47.20 -16.56 37.22
C LYS A 224 48.56 -15.98 37.59
N LYS A 225 49.40 -15.64 36.60
CA LYS A 225 50.70 -14.99 36.84
C LYS A 225 50.57 -13.63 37.53
N ALA A 226 49.58 -12.84 37.15
CA ALA A 226 49.33 -11.55 37.77
C ALA A 226 48.97 -11.73 39.26
N LEU A 227 48.04 -12.65 39.57
CA LEU A 227 47.58 -12.94 40.94
C LEU A 227 48.68 -13.58 41.82
N ASP A 228 49.50 -14.46 41.24
CA ASP A 228 50.62 -15.10 41.95
C ASP A 228 51.72 -14.08 42.32
N ALA A 229 51.82 -12.96 41.58
CA ALA A 229 52.83 -11.93 41.78
C ALA A 229 52.43 -10.86 42.82
N THR A 230 51.15 -10.71 43.14
CA THR A 230 50.63 -9.57 43.94
C THR A 230 50.19 -9.91 45.37
N LEU A 231 49.95 -11.17 45.75
CA LEU A 231 49.22 -11.53 46.98
C LEU A 231 47.87 -10.81 47.02
N LEU A 232 46.77 -11.51 46.71
CA LEU A 232 45.40 -10.97 46.63
C LEU A 232 45.19 -9.71 47.48
N ASP A 233 45.25 -8.55 46.85
CA ASP A 233 45.10 -7.27 47.55
C ASP A 233 43.63 -7.00 47.87
N ALA A 234 43.35 -5.91 48.60
CA ALA A 234 42.00 -5.58 49.03
C ALA A 234 41.04 -5.37 47.85
N ASP A 235 41.52 -4.87 46.71
CA ASP A 235 40.72 -4.59 45.52
C ASP A 235 40.37 -5.90 44.78
N GLU A 236 41.31 -6.84 44.70
CA GLU A 236 41.08 -8.16 44.10
C GLU A 236 40.06 -8.99 44.93
N LEU A 237 40.11 -8.89 46.26
CA LEU A 237 39.11 -9.49 47.15
C LEU A 237 37.73 -8.83 47.00
N GLU A 238 37.68 -7.51 46.80
CA GLU A 238 36.43 -6.78 46.54
C GLU A 238 35.81 -7.22 45.21
N SER A 239 36.59 -7.34 44.13
CA SER A 239 36.13 -7.86 42.82
C SER A 239 35.48 -9.22 42.96
N LEU A 240 36.17 -10.15 43.61
CA LEU A 240 35.68 -11.51 43.80
C LEU A 240 34.38 -11.51 44.61
N HIS A 241 34.32 -10.71 45.67
CA HIS A 241 33.12 -10.58 46.50
C HIS A 241 31.92 -10.06 45.69
N LYS A 242 32.09 -9.00 44.89
CA LYS A 242 31.03 -8.45 44.03
C LYS A 242 30.48 -9.48 43.05
N VAL A 243 31.37 -10.19 42.34
CA VAL A 243 30.97 -11.21 41.35
C VAL A 243 30.24 -12.37 42.02
N LEU A 244 30.70 -12.84 43.19
CA LEU A 244 30.03 -13.91 43.92
C LEU A 244 28.66 -13.47 44.48
N LEU A 245 28.53 -12.24 44.98
CA LEU A 245 27.24 -11.69 45.40
C LEU A 245 26.25 -11.63 44.23
N ALA A 246 26.69 -11.17 43.06
CA ALA A 246 25.84 -11.14 41.87
C ALA A 246 25.38 -12.55 41.46
N LYS A 247 26.27 -13.55 41.52
CA LYS A 247 25.89 -14.95 41.27
C LYS A 247 24.93 -15.52 42.31
N LEU A 248 25.05 -15.12 43.58
CA LEU A 248 24.12 -15.52 44.64
C LEU A 248 22.74 -14.89 44.46
N TRP A 249 22.68 -13.62 44.05
CA TRP A 249 21.41 -12.93 43.77
C TRP A 249 20.62 -13.64 42.66
N MET A 250 21.30 -14.14 41.63
CA MET A 250 20.65 -14.88 40.53
C MET A 250 20.12 -16.28 40.89
N LYS A 251 20.46 -16.83 42.06
CA LYS A 251 20.26 -18.26 42.37
C LYS A 251 18.80 -18.66 42.65
N GLY A 252 17.85 -17.72 42.53
CA GLY A 252 16.42 -17.93 42.79
C GLY A 252 15.60 -18.48 41.61
N ASP A 253 16.15 -18.54 40.40
CA ASP A 253 15.41 -18.98 39.20
C ASP A 253 15.67 -20.46 38.90
N GLU A 254 14.71 -21.33 39.22
CA GLU A 254 14.69 -22.70 38.69
C GLU A 254 14.41 -22.65 37.18
N PHE A 255 15.45 -22.81 36.38
CA PHE A 255 15.29 -22.88 34.93
C PHE A 255 14.73 -24.25 34.50
N SER A 256 13.51 -24.25 33.98
CA SER A 256 12.95 -25.38 33.25
C SER A 256 13.25 -25.25 31.76
N GLN A 257 13.78 -26.30 31.13
CA GLN A 257 13.88 -26.35 29.67
C GLN A 257 12.48 -26.28 29.05
N GLU A 258 12.34 -25.43 28.03
CA GLU A 258 11.09 -25.28 27.27
C GLU A 258 11.22 -26.04 25.96
N GLU A 259 10.30 -26.96 25.68
CA GLU A 259 10.39 -27.80 24.48
C GLU A 259 10.10 -27.03 23.18
N ASN A 260 9.29 -25.95 23.25
CA ASN A 260 8.89 -25.17 22.08
C ASN A 260 9.09 -23.66 22.26
N LEU A 261 10.24 -23.16 21.79
CA LEU A 261 10.64 -21.76 21.88
C LEU A 261 10.11 -20.86 20.75
N ALA A 262 9.64 -21.47 19.64
CA ALA A 262 9.27 -20.73 18.43
C ALA A 262 8.18 -19.64 18.63
N PRO A 263 7.11 -19.87 19.43
CA PRO A 263 6.10 -18.85 19.66
C PRO A 263 6.65 -17.59 20.36
N TRP A 264 7.62 -17.77 21.26
CA TRP A 264 8.21 -16.70 22.07
C TRP A 264 9.21 -15.85 21.30
N LEU A 265 9.85 -16.47 20.29
CA LEU A 265 10.82 -15.83 19.40
C LEU A 265 10.18 -15.28 18.12
N THR A 266 8.85 -15.30 18.02
CA THR A 266 8.11 -14.70 16.91
C THR A 266 7.71 -13.26 17.26
N VAL A 267 8.13 -12.30 16.44
CA VAL A 267 7.68 -10.90 16.55
C VAL A 267 6.35 -10.73 15.83
N THR A 268 5.27 -10.64 16.60
CA THR A 268 3.97 -10.30 16.05
C THR A 268 3.93 -8.81 15.66
N GLY A 269 3.28 -8.48 14.54
CA GLY A 269 3.06 -7.07 14.18
C GLY A 269 4.18 -6.35 13.43
N LEU A 270 5.25 -7.02 12.97
CA LEU A 270 6.36 -6.39 12.22
C LEU A 270 5.88 -5.50 11.04
N LYS A 271 4.90 -5.96 10.27
CA LYS A 271 4.29 -5.17 9.17
C LYS A 271 3.60 -3.89 9.66
N SER A 272 3.03 -3.94 10.86
CA SER A 272 2.45 -2.76 11.51
C SER A 272 3.56 -1.77 11.85
N ILE A 273 4.68 -2.24 12.42
CA ILE A 273 5.84 -1.38 12.71
C ILE A 273 6.35 -0.70 11.45
N GLU A 274 6.53 -1.45 10.36
CA GLU A 274 6.94 -0.90 9.05
C GLU A 274 6.03 0.24 8.59
N LYS A 275 4.72 0.06 8.73
CA LYS A 275 3.72 1.07 8.37
C LYS A 275 3.74 2.29 9.29
N GLU A 276 3.64 2.07 10.59
CA GLU A 276 3.51 3.13 11.59
C GLU A 276 4.83 3.91 11.77
N SER A 277 5.98 3.34 11.38
CA SER A 277 7.30 3.98 11.44
C SER A 277 7.63 4.90 10.26
N THR A 278 6.83 4.92 9.20
CA THR A 278 7.13 5.70 8.00
C THR A 278 6.82 7.19 8.18
N ILE A 279 7.78 8.06 7.84
CA ILE A 279 7.72 9.50 8.16
C ILE A 279 7.78 10.34 6.90
N LEU A 280 6.84 11.27 6.73
CA LEU A 280 6.96 12.34 5.75
C LEU A 280 7.68 13.53 6.39
N ILE A 281 8.98 13.66 6.09
CA ILE A 281 9.88 14.59 6.76
C ILE A 281 9.68 16.02 6.27
N ASN A 282 9.45 16.20 4.97
CA ASN A 282 9.16 17.49 4.37
C ASN A 282 8.23 17.31 3.16
N ASN A 283 7.21 18.16 3.02
CA ASN A 283 6.28 18.14 1.88
C ASN A 283 6.29 19.48 1.12
N TYR A 284 7.40 19.77 0.45
CA TYR A 284 7.60 21.05 -0.23
C TYR A 284 6.47 21.37 -1.23
N LYS A 285 5.83 22.53 -1.05
CA LYS A 285 4.69 23.01 -1.84
C LYS A 285 3.54 21.98 -1.93
N ASN A 286 3.34 21.16 -0.90
CA ASN A 286 2.32 20.11 -0.84
C ASN A 286 2.39 19.20 -2.08
N LEU A 287 3.60 18.78 -2.45
CA LEU A 287 3.82 17.92 -3.61
C LEU A 287 3.10 16.58 -3.49
N LEU A 288 3.11 16.00 -2.29
CA LEU A 288 2.43 14.76 -1.95
C LEU A 288 1.06 15.02 -1.30
N PRO A 289 0.05 14.18 -1.58
CA PRO A 289 0.10 13.10 -2.56
C PRO A 289 0.12 13.64 -4.00
N PHE A 290 0.65 12.84 -4.93
CA PHE A 290 0.67 13.23 -6.34
C PHE A 290 -0.76 13.34 -6.91
N THR A 291 -1.24 14.57 -7.04
CA THR A 291 -2.49 14.89 -7.74
C THR A 291 -2.26 15.21 -9.22
N HIS A 292 -3.32 15.20 -10.02
CA HIS A 292 -3.25 15.50 -11.46
C HIS A 292 -2.23 14.64 -12.21
N THR A 293 -2.13 13.36 -11.86
CA THR A 293 -1.12 12.42 -12.39
C THR A 293 -1.13 12.33 -13.92
N TYR A 294 -2.28 12.55 -14.56
CA TYR A 294 -2.44 12.58 -16.02
C TYR A 294 -1.74 13.76 -16.71
N GLN A 295 -1.32 14.80 -15.97
CA GLN A 295 -0.58 15.95 -16.49
C GLN A 295 0.92 15.86 -16.20
N ARG A 296 1.35 14.83 -15.45
CA ARG A 296 2.73 14.69 -14.99
C ARG A 296 3.44 13.61 -15.78
N ASP A 297 4.69 13.90 -16.14
CA ASP A 297 5.63 12.90 -16.61
C ASP A 297 6.48 12.47 -15.42
N PHE A 298 6.41 11.21 -15.01
CA PHE A 298 7.16 10.73 -13.85
C PHE A 298 8.48 10.07 -14.27
N ARG A 299 9.52 10.33 -13.49
CA ARG A 299 10.83 9.66 -13.61
C ARG A 299 11.20 9.06 -12.26
N LEU A 300 11.40 7.74 -12.24
CA LEU A 300 11.89 7.01 -11.09
C LEU A 300 13.38 6.76 -11.27
N LEU A 301 14.19 7.34 -10.39
CA LEU A 301 15.64 7.22 -10.35
C LEU A 301 15.98 6.45 -9.08
N SER A 302 16.35 5.17 -9.22
CA SER A 302 16.61 4.30 -8.08
C SER A 302 18.08 3.98 -7.95
N TYR A 303 18.62 4.26 -6.77
CA TYR A 303 20.00 3.98 -6.37
C TYR A 303 19.97 2.96 -5.23
N GLY A 304 20.66 1.85 -5.40
CA GLY A 304 20.74 0.77 -4.41
C GLY A 304 21.20 -0.56 -5.00
N PRO A 305 21.20 -1.64 -4.20
CA PRO A 305 21.71 -2.95 -4.62
C PRO A 305 20.81 -3.67 -5.64
N SER A 306 19.52 -3.35 -5.70
CA SER A 306 18.58 -3.95 -6.65
C SER A 306 17.35 -3.06 -6.94
N PRO A 307 16.63 -3.28 -8.06
CA PRO A 307 15.43 -2.51 -8.40
C PRO A 307 14.28 -2.67 -7.39
N LEU A 308 13.46 -1.62 -7.23
CA LEU A 308 12.26 -1.60 -6.38
C LEU A 308 11.01 -2.09 -7.15
N ASP A 309 11.00 -3.37 -7.53
CA ASP A 309 9.97 -3.93 -8.42
C ASP A 309 8.55 -3.87 -7.81
N SER A 310 8.40 -4.03 -6.49
CA SER A 310 7.09 -4.00 -5.82
C SER A 310 6.52 -2.58 -5.84
N MET A 311 7.37 -1.60 -5.49
CA MET A 311 7.04 -0.19 -5.60
C MET A 311 6.62 0.16 -7.03
N GLU A 312 7.40 -0.27 -8.03
CA GLU A 312 7.13 0.00 -9.45
C GLU A 312 5.78 -0.58 -9.90
N GLN A 313 5.47 -1.82 -9.49
CA GLN A 313 4.22 -2.48 -9.83
C GLN A 313 3.01 -1.69 -9.35
N ILE A 314 3.05 -1.14 -8.12
CA ILE A 314 1.99 -0.30 -7.58
C ILE A 314 1.95 1.06 -8.30
N MET A 315 3.10 1.71 -8.52
CA MET A 315 3.16 3.00 -9.20
C MET A 315 2.52 2.96 -10.60
N ARG A 316 2.71 1.86 -11.35
CA ARG A 316 2.12 1.65 -12.69
C ARG A 316 0.59 1.66 -12.69
N LEU A 317 -0.05 1.38 -11.56
CA LEU A 317 -1.51 1.44 -11.40
C LEU A 317 -2.03 2.88 -11.34
N PHE A 318 -1.20 3.83 -10.89
CA PHE A 318 -1.60 5.24 -10.70
C PHE A 318 -1.10 6.18 -11.80
N ALA A 319 0.08 5.93 -12.36
CA ALA A 319 0.66 6.78 -13.41
C ALA A 319 1.65 6.05 -14.30
N ASN A 320 1.90 6.63 -15.48
CA ASN A 320 3.06 6.27 -16.28
C ASN A 320 4.32 6.86 -15.67
N HIS A 321 5.41 6.11 -15.71
CA HIS A 321 6.74 6.59 -15.38
C HIS A 321 7.77 5.92 -16.29
N LYS A 322 8.94 6.54 -16.43
CA LYS A 322 10.14 5.87 -16.93
C LYS A 322 11.06 5.61 -15.76
N ARG A 323 11.71 4.44 -15.76
CA ARG A 323 12.62 4.02 -14.70
C ARG A 323 14.07 4.07 -15.17
N ASN A 324 14.94 4.44 -14.25
CA ASN A 324 16.38 4.31 -14.35
C ASN A 324 16.88 3.71 -13.03
N PHE A 325 17.61 2.61 -13.12
CA PHE A 325 18.19 1.94 -11.97
C PHE A 325 19.71 2.06 -12.06
N TYR A 326 20.32 2.43 -10.95
CA TYR A 326 21.75 2.56 -10.76
C TYR A 326 22.15 1.59 -9.66
N SER A 327 22.85 0.53 -10.04
CA SER A 327 23.39 -0.43 -9.08
C SER A 327 24.50 0.26 -8.30
N THR A 328 24.28 0.44 -7.00
CA THR A 328 25.22 1.12 -6.10
C THR A 328 25.23 0.43 -4.75
N ASP A 329 26.40 0.32 -4.15
CA ASP A 329 26.59 -0.10 -2.76
C ASP A 329 26.87 1.12 -1.85
N GLN A 330 27.20 0.88 -0.59
CA GLN A 330 27.51 1.93 0.40
C GLN A 330 28.73 2.79 0.04
N ASN A 331 29.62 2.30 -0.84
CA ASN A 331 30.90 2.94 -1.18
C ASN A 331 30.92 3.56 -2.58
N SER A 332 29.87 3.33 -3.38
CA SER A 332 29.76 3.77 -4.76
C SER A 332 29.55 5.29 -4.86
N VAL A 333 30.29 5.95 -5.76
CA VAL A 333 30.04 7.36 -6.13
C VAL A 333 28.73 7.45 -6.90
N LEU A 334 27.79 8.25 -6.39
CA LEU A 334 26.48 8.39 -7.04
C LEU A 334 26.57 9.25 -8.31
N THR A 335 26.08 8.69 -9.42
CA THR A 335 26.08 9.38 -10.72
C THR A 335 24.97 10.43 -10.80
N THR A 336 25.32 11.60 -11.33
CA THR A 336 24.36 12.67 -11.65
C THR A 336 23.76 12.47 -13.04
N LEU A 337 22.60 13.08 -13.26
CA LEU A 337 21.85 12.96 -14.51
C LEU A 337 21.78 14.31 -15.22
N ASN A 338 21.86 14.33 -16.56
CA ASN A 338 21.77 15.58 -17.32
C ASN A 338 20.40 16.28 -17.07
N PRO A 339 20.34 17.47 -16.43
CA PRO A 339 19.10 18.16 -16.09
C PRO A 339 18.23 18.51 -17.30
N ALA A 340 18.85 18.75 -18.46
CA ALA A 340 18.15 19.13 -19.70
C ALA A 340 17.22 18.01 -20.21
N ARG A 341 17.56 16.74 -19.93
CA ARG A 341 16.81 15.56 -20.39
C ARG A 341 15.41 15.45 -19.74
N TYR A 342 15.17 16.16 -18.64
CA TYR A 342 13.99 15.95 -17.80
C TYR A 342 13.12 17.19 -17.63
N ARG A 343 13.15 18.13 -18.60
CA ARG A 343 12.67 19.53 -18.51
C ARG A 343 11.26 19.76 -17.90
N PHE A 344 10.38 18.77 -17.88
CA PHE A 344 9.01 18.87 -17.34
C PHE A 344 8.59 17.71 -16.44
N ALA A 345 9.51 16.85 -16.03
CA ALA A 345 9.17 15.66 -15.26
C ALA A 345 9.06 15.93 -13.74
N THR A 346 8.16 15.23 -13.06
CA THR A 346 8.20 15.02 -11.61
C THR A 346 9.18 13.89 -11.34
N ILE A 347 10.22 14.18 -10.56
CA ILE A 347 11.33 13.27 -10.31
C ILE A 347 11.12 12.59 -8.96
N ILE A 348 11.25 11.28 -8.94
CA ILE A 348 11.20 10.44 -7.75
C ILE A 348 12.58 9.80 -7.64
N ILE A 349 13.32 10.14 -6.60
CA ILE A 349 14.64 9.60 -6.31
C ILE A 349 14.49 8.62 -5.16
N THR A 350 15.04 7.41 -5.28
CA THR A 350 15.05 6.44 -4.18
C THR A 350 16.49 6.12 -3.81
N LEU A 351 16.80 6.18 -2.51
CA LEU A 351 18.07 5.73 -1.95
C LEU A 351 17.79 4.47 -1.13
N ASP A 352 18.50 3.37 -1.38
CA ASP A 352 18.31 2.11 -0.68
C ASP A 352 19.62 1.58 -0.11
N GLY A 353 19.73 1.58 1.21
CA GLY A 353 20.92 1.10 1.94
C GLY A 353 22.16 1.97 1.73
N ILE A 354 22.02 3.18 1.21
CA ILE A 354 23.12 4.12 0.91
C ILE A 354 23.43 4.99 2.13
N HIS A 355 24.72 5.22 2.38
CA HIS A 355 25.22 6.23 3.32
C HIS A 355 25.89 7.34 2.49
N LEU A 356 25.28 8.54 2.46
CA LEU A 356 25.82 9.67 1.72
C LEU A 356 27.03 10.27 2.45
N ASP A 357 28.13 10.46 1.73
CA ASP A 357 29.33 11.14 2.23
C ASP A 357 29.50 12.51 1.56
N LEU A 358 29.76 13.55 2.36
CA LEU A 358 29.84 14.93 1.85
C LEU A 358 31.01 15.17 0.90
N ASN A 359 32.09 14.39 0.98
CA ASN A 359 33.21 14.52 0.06
C ASN A 359 32.95 13.73 -1.22
N ARG A 360 32.59 12.45 -1.08
CA ARG A 360 32.35 11.52 -2.19
C ARG A 360 31.13 11.90 -3.03
N ASP A 361 30.02 12.26 -2.39
CA ASP A 361 28.72 12.42 -3.03
C ASP A 361 28.28 13.89 -3.16
N SER A 362 29.17 14.85 -2.88
CA SER A 362 28.93 16.30 -3.00
C SER A 362 28.22 16.68 -4.31
N ALA A 363 28.72 16.17 -5.44
CA ALA A 363 28.16 16.45 -6.76
C ALA A 363 26.72 15.93 -6.91
N PHE A 364 26.40 14.77 -6.33
CA PHE A 364 25.05 14.21 -6.34
C PHE A 364 24.10 15.02 -5.45
N ILE A 365 24.54 15.36 -4.24
CA ILE A 365 23.76 16.16 -3.29
C ILE A 365 23.41 17.51 -3.91
N GLN A 366 24.42 18.23 -4.42
CA GLN A 366 24.23 19.53 -5.10
C GLN A 366 23.29 19.38 -6.29
N TYR A 367 23.45 18.34 -7.11
CA TYR A 367 22.56 18.07 -8.23
C TYR A 367 21.08 17.93 -7.81
N VAL A 368 20.78 17.19 -6.74
CA VAL A 368 19.41 17.01 -6.26
C VAL A 368 18.83 18.33 -5.73
N ASN A 369 19.63 19.11 -4.99
CA ASN A 369 19.23 20.41 -4.47
C ASN A 369 18.93 21.39 -5.61
N ASP A 370 19.84 21.54 -6.57
CA ASP A 370 19.65 22.37 -7.77
C ASP A 370 18.42 21.92 -8.57
N LEU A 371 18.22 20.62 -8.73
CA LEU A 371 17.06 20.07 -9.44
C LEU A 371 15.75 20.43 -8.73
N SER A 372 15.72 20.36 -7.40
CA SER A 372 14.54 20.67 -6.59
C SER A 372 14.17 22.15 -6.58
N SER A 373 15.14 23.05 -6.79
CA SER A 373 14.88 24.48 -6.92
C SER A 373 14.04 24.81 -8.16
N THR A 374 14.19 24.02 -9.23
CA THR A 374 13.51 24.24 -10.51
C THR A 374 12.41 23.22 -10.81
N ARG A 375 12.34 22.10 -10.07
CA ARG A 375 11.44 20.95 -10.35
C ARG A 375 10.80 20.36 -9.11
N LYS A 376 9.75 19.56 -9.36
CA LYS A 376 9.10 18.73 -8.36
C LYS A 376 9.96 17.48 -8.13
N VAL A 377 10.59 17.40 -6.97
CA VAL A 377 11.45 16.28 -6.56
C VAL A 377 10.91 15.67 -5.28
N ALA A 378 10.67 14.36 -5.30
CA ALA A 378 10.40 13.54 -4.13
C ALA A 378 11.56 12.57 -3.92
N LEU A 379 12.18 12.61 -2.74
CA LEU A 379 13.21 11.69 -2.29
C LEU A 379 12.58 10.67 -1.34
N VAL A 380 12.76 9.38 -1.63
CA VAL A 380 12.36 8.26 -0.78
C VAL A 380 13.63 7.58 -0.28
N ASN A 381 13.90 7.70 1.01
CA ASN A 381 15.10 7.14 1.62
C ASN A 381 14.71 5.85 2.36
N PHE A 382 15.31 4.72 1.96
CA PHE A 382 15.26 3.43 2.63
C PHE A 382 16.58 3.21 3.36
N GLY A 383 16.61 3.44 4.68
CA GLY A 383 17.81 3.29 5.50
C GLY A 383 18.14 4.53 6.33
N ASN A 384 19.39 4.98 6.26
CA ASN A 384 19.96 5.97 7.16
C ASN A 384 19.23 7.33 7.07
N PRO A 385 18.51 7.79 8.11
CA PRO A 385 17.80 9.07 8.07
C PRO A 385 18.74 10.28 8.05
N TYR A 386 20.03 10.15 8.41
CA TYR A 386 21.00 11.24 8.32
C TYR A 386 21.23 11.69 6.87
N ASN A 387 20.99 10.84 5.86
CA ASN A 387 21.01 11.25 4.45
C ASN A 387 20.14 12.49 4.17
N LEU A 388 19.06 12.67 4.94
CA LEU A 388 18.09 13.74 4.74
C LEU A 388 18.62 15.13 5.14
N THR A 389 19.67 15.20 5.96
CA THR A 389 20.24 16.47 6.43
C THR A 389 20.98 17.21 5.32
N HIS A 390 21.45 16.49 4.29
CA HIS A 390 22.20 17.03 3.16
C HIS A 390 21.33 17.72 2.09
N PHE A 391 20.01 17.57 2.17
CA PHE A 391 19.09 18.09 1.15
C PHE A 391 18.30 19.30 1.64
N ASP A 392 18.05 20.24 0.72
CA ASP A 392 17.34 21.48 0.98
C ASP A 392 15.84 21.25 1.29
N SER A 393 15.20 22.24 1.92
CA SER A 393 13.75 22.24 2.21
C SER A 393 12.87 22.30 0.95
N THR A 394 13.48 22.46 -0.23
CA THR A 394 12.81 22.36 -1.54
C THR A 394 12.63 20.91 -2.02
N VAL A 395 13.30 19.94 -1.38
CA VAL A 395 13.14 18.50 -1.66
C VAL A 395 12.01 17.95 -0.79
N THR A 396 11.00 17.30 -1.39
CA THR A 396 10.01 16.53 -0.63
C THR A 396 10.63 15.21 -0.17
N GLN A 397 10.59 14.89 1.12
CA GLN A 397 11.39 13.81 1.71
C GLN A 397 10.50 12.81 2.45
N LEU A 398 10.57 11.54 2.06
CA LEU A 398 9.89 10.41 2.70
C LEU A 398 10.94 9.44 3.27
N GLN A 399 10.83 9.13 4.56
CA GLN A 399 11.75 8.27 5.30
C GLN A 399 11.10 6.92 5.58
N LEU A 400 11.79 5.85 5.16
CA LEU A 400 11.54 4.47 5.54
C LEU A 400 12.87 3.88 6.03
N PHE A 401 12.89 3.20 7.16
CA PHE A 401 14.17 2.75 7.74
C PHE A 401 14.68 1.44 7.15
N LYS A 402 13.78 0.60 6.65
CA LYS A 402 14.10 -0.72 6.11
C LYS A 402 13.41 -0.94 4.77
N ARG A 403 14.12 -1.59 3.86
CA ARG A 403 13.53 -2.09 2.62
C ARG A 403 12.90 -3.46 2.85
N SER A 404 11.64 -3.59 2.45
CA SER A 404 10.89 -4.84 2.37
C SER A 404 9.80 -4.70 1.31
N GLY A 405 9.17 -5.81 0.91
CA GLY A 405 8.00 -5.74 0.02
C GLY A 405 6.86 -4.89 0.58
N THR A 406 6.73 -4.82 1.92
CA THR A 406 5.76 -3.94 2.59
C THR A 406 6.14 -2.48 2.41
N THR A 407 7.38 -2.09 2.72
CA THR A 407 7.81 -0.68 2.69
C THR A 407 7.93 -0.13 1.27
N GLU A 408 8.29 -0.97 0.29
CA GLU A 408 8.22 -0.62 -1.13
C GLU A 408 6.79 -0.27 -1.56
N ASN A 409 5.81 -1.13 -1.22
CA ASN A 409 4.40 -0.89 -1.52
C ASN A 409 3.88 0.34 -0.78
N LEU A 410 4.26 0.52 0.48
CA LEU A 410 3.87 1.64 1.32
C LEU A 410 4.35 2.97 0.73
N ALA A 411 5.62 3.06 0.33
CA ALA A 411 6.18 4.25 -0.31
C ALA A 411 5.37 4.63 -1.56
N ALA A 412 5.06 3.67 -2.44
CA ALA A 412 4.22 3.93 -3.60
C ALA A 412 2.82 4.43 -3.22
N HIS A 413 2.17 3.84 -2.22
CA HIS A 413 0.85 4.29 -1.79
C HIS A 413 0.89 5.70 -1.18
N ILE A 414 1.87 6.03 -0.34
CA ILE A 414 2.02 7.38 0.22
C ILE A 414 2.23 8.42 -0.88
N LEU A 415 3.12 8.12 -1.85
CA LEU A 415 3.39 9.02 -2.97
C LEU A 415 2.12 9.36 -3.77
N TYR A 416 1.18 8.43 -3.92
CA TYR A 416 -0.06 8.61 -4.69
C TYR A 416 -1.31 8.83 -3.82
N GLY A 417 -1.17 8.93 -2.49
CA GLY A 417 -2.25 9.22 -1.54
C GLY A 417 -3.18 8.04 -1.24
N GLY A 418 -2.70 6.81 -1.39
CA GLY A 418 -3.37 5.59 -0.94
C GLY A 418 -3.07 5.20 0.51
N GLU A 419 -2.10 5.85 1.16
CA GLU A 419 -1.73 5.58 2.55
C GLU A 419 -1.13 6.83 3.20
N LEU A 420 -1.20 6.90 4.53
CA LEU A 420 -0.63 7.99 5.32
C LEU A 420 0.77 7.62 5.82
N ALA A 421 1.68 8.59 5.85
CA ALA A 421 2.87 8.50 6.70
C ALA A 421 2.44 8.87 8.13
N LYS A 422 2.76 8.02 9.10
CA LYS A 422 2.25 8.15 10.47
C LYS A 422 3.35 8.37 11.51
N GLY A 423 4.57 7.96 11.19
CA GLY A 423 5.70 8.08 12.08
C GLY A 423 6.12 9.53 12.25
N GLU A 424 6.93 9.75 13.27
CA GLU A 424 7.59 11.01 13.54
C GLU A 424 9.05 10.81 13.86
N LEU A 425 9.87 11.83 13.60
CA LEU A 425 11.32 11.70 13.75
C LEU A 425 11.68 11.45 15.23
N PRO A 426 12.37 10.35 15.57
CA PRO A 426 12.55 9.98 16.98
C PRO A 426 13.59 10.84 17.72
N VAL A 427 14.46 11.56 16.99
CA VAL A 427 15.54 12.40 17.54
C VAL A 427 15.81 13.65 16.68
N ASN A 428 16.71 14.51 17.13
CA ASN A 428 17.25 15.61 16.32
C ASN A 428 18.33 15.09 15.36
N LEU A 429 18.19 15.35 14.06
CA LEU A 429 19.24 15.07 13.06
C LEU A 429 20.11 16.30 12.79
N ASN A 430 19.53 17.49 12.84
CA ASN A 430 20.20 18.80 12.78
C ASN A 430 19.24 19.90 13.31
N GLU A 431 19.66 21.17 13.25
CA GLU A 431 18.84 22.32 13.70
C GLU A 431 17.47 22.44 12.99
N ARG A 432 17.35 21.91 11.76
CA ARG A 432 16.12 21.97 10.96
C ARG A 432 15.22 20.75 11.15
N LEU A 433 15.82 19.56 11.29
CA LEU A 433 15.15 18.28 11.38
C LEU A 433 15.21 17.80 12.82
N THR A 434 14.30 18.32 13.63
CA THR A 434 14.24 18.06 15.07
C THR A 434 13.29 16.90 15.39
N ARG A 435 13.40 16.38 16.62
CA ARG A 435 12.53 15.33 17.15
C ARG A 435 11.05 15.71 16.97
N LYS A 436 10.22 14.71 16.66
CA LYS A 436 8.79 14.81 16.31
C LYS A 436 8.49 15.47 14.97
N THR A 437 9.50 15.78 14.16
CA THR A 437 9.25 16.25 12.78
C THR A 437 8.40 15.24 12.01
N LYS A 438 7.27 15.71 11.48
CA LYS A 438 6.37 14.98 10.60
C LYS A 438 5.54 15.95 9.75
N ASN A 439 4.99 15.45 8.65
CA ASN A 439 4.02 16.14 7.82
C ASN A 439 2.89 15.18 7.50
N GLU A 440 1.70 15.75 7.28
CA GLU A 440 0.50 14.97 6.98
C GLU A 440 0.09 15.12 5.51
N THR A 441 -0.64 14.12 5.02
CA THR A 441 -1.23 14.13 3.68
C THR A 441 -2.68 13.64 3.75
N PRO A 442 -3.57 14.09 2.84
CA PRO A 442 -4.89 13.51 2.73
C PRO A 442 -4.86 12.15 2.03
N LEU A 443 -5.74 11.23 2.44
CA LEU A 443 -6.08 10.05 1.64
C LEU A 443 -6.89 10.50 0.43
N THR A 444 -6.41 10.17 -0.77
CA THR A 444 -7.00 10.63 -2.03
C THR A 444 -7.25 9.50 -3.02
N ARG A 445 -6.62 8.34 -2.85
CA ARG A 445 -6.76 7.18 -3.74
C ARG A 445 -6.89 5.90 -2.93
N TRP A 446 -7.23 4.83 -3.63
CA TRP A 446 -7.26 3.50 -3.05
C TRP A 446 -5.87 2.95 -2.72
N ARG A 447 -5.87 2.04 -1.76
CA ARG A 447 -4.76 1.14 -1.44
C ARG A 447 -5.00 -0.26 -2.01
N PHE A 448 -3.95 -0.98 -2.38
CA PHE A 448 -4.03 -2.39 -2.77
C PHE A 448 -3.50 -3.25 -1.62
N VAL A 449 -4.37 -4.07 -1.05
CA VAL A 449 -4.08 -4.85 0.17
C VAL A 449 -4.72 -6.21 0.14
N LYS A 450 -4.36 -7.04 1.12
CA LYS A 450 -5.08 -8.28 1.38
C LYS A 450 -6.45 -8.01 2.01
N ALA A 451 -7.35 -8.99 1.91
CA ALA A 451 -8.73 -8.85 2.37
C ALA A 451 -8.83 -8.82 3.90
N ASP A 452 -8.00 -9.58 4.60
CA ASP A 452 -7.93 -9.66 6.06
C ASP A 452 -7.57 -8.31 6.70
N GLU A 453 -6.70 -7.52 6.06
CA GLU A 453 -6.31 -6.17 6.50
C GLU A 453 -7.48 -5.18 6.64
N VAL A 454 -8.64 -5.49 6.05
CA VAL A 454 -9.87 -4.66 6.17
C VAL A 454 -11.05 -5.43 6.75
N GLY A 455 -10.78 -6.51 7.47
CA GLY A 455 -11.80 -7.30 8.16
C GLY A 455 -12.68 -8.12 7.23
N VAL A 456 -12.13 -8.60 6.10
CA VAL A 456 -12.83 -9.50 5.17
C VAL A 456 -12.14 -10.86 5.16
N ASP A 457 -12.90 -11.94 5.34
CA ASP A 457 -12.37 -13.31 5.37
C ASP A 457 -11.79 -13.71 4.00
N GLU A 458 -10.47 -13.84 3.92
CA GLU A 458 -9.75 -14.12 2.66
C GLU A 458 -10.14 -15.48 2.07
N PHE A 459 -10.38 -16.49 2.92
CA PHE A 459 -10.76 -17.83 2.47
C PHE A 459 -12.13 -17.85 1.78
N GLU A 460 -13.13 -17.21 2.39
CA GLU A 460 -14.47 -17.08 1.82
C GLU A 460 -14.42 -16.25 0.53
N LEU A 461 -13.67 -15.14 0.52
CA LEU A 461 -13.51 -14.31 -0.67
C LEU A 461 -12.88 -15.09 -1.84
N ASN A 462 -11.91 -15.95 -1.57
CA ASN A 462 -11.27 -16.77 -2.60
C ASN A 462 -12.20 -17.84 -3.20
N LYS A 463 -13.36 -18.15 -2.60
CA LYS A 463 -14.38 -19.03 -3.23
C LYS A 463 -14.96 -18.45 -4.53
N ILE A 464 -14.75 -17.16 -4.81
CA ILE A 464 -15.02 -16.56 -6.13
C ILE A 464 -14.34 -17.36 -7.25
N GLU A 465 -13.13 -17.88 -7.02
CA GLU A 465 -12.38 -18.64 -8.01
C GLU A 465 -13.11 -19.92 -8.42
N ASN A 466 -13.73 -20.62 -7.46
CA ASN A 466 -14.51 -21.82 -7.75
C ASN A 466 -15.73 -21.51 -8.62
N ILE A 467 -16.41 -20.40 -8.33
CA ILE A 467 -17.58 -19.94 -9.08
C ILE A 467 -17.17 -19.56 -10.52
N VAL A 468 -16.04 -18.87 -10.67
CA VAL A 468 -15.49 -18.49 -11.98
C VAL A 468 -15.02 -19.70 -12.78
N ALA A 469 -14.28 -20.62 -12.15
CA ALA A 469 -13.82 -21.86 -12.78
C ALA A 469 -14.99 -22.71 -13.26
N GLU A 470 -16.06 -22.80 -12.46
CA GLU A 470 -17.30 -23.46 -12.85
C GLU A 470 -17.92 -22.80 -14.09
N GLY A 471 -18.01 -21.46 -14.11
CA GLY A 471 -18.54 -20.69 -15.24
C GLY A 471 -17.75 -20.90 -16.54
N ILE A 472 -16.41 -20.90 -16.46
CA ILE A 472 -15.53 -21.17 -17.60
C ILE A 472 -15.73 -22.61 -18.10
N ARG A 473 -15.71 -23.59 -17.21
CA ARG A 473 -15.91 -25.02 -17.53
C ARG A 473 -17.26 -25.27 -18.21
N ARG A 474 -18.32 -24.62 -17.74
CA ARG A 474 -19.66 -24.71 -18.34
C ARG A 474 -19.83 -23.88 -19.61
N ARG A 475 -18.78 -23.16 -20.04
CA ARG A 475 -18.79 -22.23 -21.18
C ARG A 475 -19.88 -21.16 -21.02
N ALA A 476 -19.99 -20.59 -19.83
CA ALA A 476 -20.81 -19.41 -19.58
C ALA A 476 -20.13 -18.13 -20.11
N PHE A 477 -18.79 -18.11 -20.09
CA PHE A 477 -17.91 -17.11 -20.70
C PHE A 477 -16.52 -17.75 -20.90
N PRO A 478 -15.66 -17.28 -21.84
CA PRO A 478 -14.31 -17.83 -22.04
C PRO A 478 -13.33 -17.43 -20.94
N GLY A 479 -13.48 -16.21 -20.43
CA GLY A 479 -12.66 -15.61 -19.40
C GLY A 479 -13.31 -14.34 -18.86
N CYS A 480 -12.79 -13.83 -17.76
CA CYS A 480 -13.36 -12.67 -17.07
C CYS A 480 -12.31 -11.92 -16.24
N GLN A 481 -12.67 -10.71 -15.82
CA GLN A 481 -12.02 -9.95 -14.76
C GLN A 481 -13.00 -9.74 -13.61
N VAL A 482 -12.50 -9.86 -12.38
CA VAL A 482 -13.27 -9.61 -11.16
C VAL A 482 -12.50 -8.63 -10.29
N PHE A 483 -13.18 -7.57 -9.87
CA PHE A 483 -12.62 -6.52 -9.04
C PHE A 483 -13.54 -6.24 -7.85
N VAL A 484 -12.97 -6.13 -6.66
CA VAL A 484 -13.66 -5.82 -5.42
C VAL A 484 -12.82 -4.83 -4.62
N ALA A 485 -13.44 -3.71 -4.24
CA ALA A 485 -12.89 -2.77 -3.28
C ALA A 485 -13.85 -2.53 -2.12
N LYS A 486 -13.31 -2.51 -0.90
CA LYS A 486 -14.05 -2.34 0.37
C LYS A 486 -13.38 -1.24 1.18
N ASN A 487 -14.15 -0.30 1.72
CA ASN A 487 -13.63 0.79 2.57
C ASN A 487 -12.44 1.54 1.93
N GLY A 488 -12.50 1.83 0.63
CA GLY A 488 -11.39 2.50 -0.06
C GLY A 488 -10.15 1.62 -0.31
N ASN A 489 -10.23 0.31 -0.11
CA ASN A 489 -9.12 -0.64 -0.30
C ASN A 489 -9.48 -1.69 -1.36
N VAL A 490 -8.61 -1.92 -2.33
CA VAL A 490 -8.75 -2.98 -3.32
C VAL A 490 -8.29 -4.30 -2.70
N ILE A 491 -9.26 -5.20 -2.48
CA ILE A 491 -9.04 -6.51 -1.82
C ILE A 491 -9.09 -7.68 -2.80
N TYR A 492 -9.59 -7.46 -4.02
CA TYR A 492 -9.62 -8.48 -5.06
C TYR A 492 -9.48 -7.84 -6.43
N ASN A 493 -8.48 -8.25 -7.21
CA ASN A 493 -8.29 -7.79 -8.58
C ASN A 493 -7.62 -8.91 -9.40
N LYS A 494 -8.44 -9.82 -9.95
CA LYS A 494 -7.97 -11.03 -10.65
C LYS A 494 -8.60 -11.15 -12.04
N ALA A 495 -7.86 -11.81 -12.93
CA ALA A 495 -8.28 -12.13 -14.29
C ALA A 495 -8.20 -13.64 -14.50
N PHE A 496 -9.17 -14.21 -15.23
CA PHE A 496 -9.34 -15.66 -15.36
C PHE A 496 -9.64 -16.05 -16.80
N GLY A 497 -9.31 -17.30 -17.14
CA GLY A 497 -9.64 -17.88 -18.43
C GLY A 497 -8.90 -17.24 -19.59
N THR A 498 -9.53 -17.27 -20.76
CA THR A 498 -8.92 -16.88 -22.04
C THR A 498 -9.83 -15.94 -22.82
N HIS A 499 -9.29 -15.28 -23.84
CA HIS A 499 -10.07 -14.36 -24.70
C HIS A 499 -11.18 -15.09 -25.47
N THR A 500 -10.89 -16.30 -25.93
CA THR A 500 -11.82 -17.15 -26.70
C THR A 500 -11.78 -18.58 -26.15
N TYR A 501 -12.66 -19.46 -26.67
CA TYR A 501 -12.63 -20.89 -26.36
C TYR A 501 -11.62 -21.69 -27.21
N ASP A 502 -10.93 -21.03 -28.15
CA ASP A 502 -10.00 -21.70 -29.06
C ASP A 502 -8.74 -22.14 -28.30
N ARG A 503 -8.46 -23.45 -28.34
CA ARG A 503 -7.28 -24.04 -27.70
C ARG A 503 -5.99 -23.75 -28.49
N LYS A 504 -6.08 -23.52 -29.80
CA LYS A 504 -4.93 -23.25 -30.68
C LYS A 504 -4.48 -21.79 -30.61
N ALA A 505 -5.41 -20.86 -30.45
CA ALA A 505 -5.16 -19.42 -30.25
C ALA A 505 -5.35 -19.00 -28.78
N ARG A 506 -4.87 -19.82 -27.83
CA ARG A 506 -5.13 -19.63 -26.40
C ARG A 506 -4.42 -18.40 -25.86
N LYS A 507 -5.17 -17.34 -25.62
CA LYS A 507 -4.67 -16.09 -25.05
C LYS A 507 -5.27 -15.82 -23.66
N PRO A 508 -4.48 -15.85 -22.58
CA PRO A 508 -4.97 -15.58 -21.23
C PRO A 508 -5.51 -14.17 -21.09
N VAL A 509 -6.56 -14.00 -20.28
CA VAL A 509 -7.04 -12.66 -19.90
C VAL A 509 -6.06 -12.03 -18.92
N ARG A 510 -5.66 -10.80 -19.21
CA ARG A 510 -4.85 -9.93 -18.34
C ARG A 510 -5.74 -8.88 -17.69
N LYS A 511 -5.32 -8.34 -16.54
CA LYS A 511 -6.01 -7.22 -15.86
C LYS A 511 -6.08 -5.95 -16.71
N SER A 512 -5.18 -5.81 -17.67
CA SER A 512 -5.10 -4.69 -18.61
C SER A 512 -5.84 -4.93 -19.92
N ASP A 513 -6.44 -6.11 -20.14
CA ASP A 513 -7.28 -6.33 -21.31
C ASP A 513 -8.62 -5.60 -21.16
N ILE A 514 -9.19 -5.19 -22.28
CA ILE A 514 -10.41 -4.38 -22.32
C ILE A 514 -11.53 -5.14 -22.99
N TYR A 515 -12.72 -5.00 -22.43
CA TYR A 515 -13.95 -5.62 -22.89
C TYR A 515 -14.86 -4.55 -23.49
N ASP A 516 -15.65 -4.92 -24.51
CA ASP A 516 -16.86 -4.15 -24.82
C ASP A 516 -17.80 -4.26 -23.62
N ILE A 517 -18.04 -3.14 -22.94
CA ILE A 517 -18.83 -3.13 -21.70
C ILE A 517 -20.33 -2.96 -21.97
N ALA A 518 -20.74 -2.85 -23.24
CA ALA A 518 -22.11 -2.69 -23.69
C ALA A 518 -22.84 -1.61 -22.89
N SER A 519 -23.99 -1.94 -22.30
CA SER A 519 -24.83 -0.99 -21.56
C SER A 519 -24.19 -0.38 -20.30
N LEU A 520 -23.04 -0.85 -19.82
CA LEU A 520 -22.31 -0.10 -18.79
C LEU A 520 -21.84 1.27 -19.30
N THR A 521 -21.75 1.46 -20.62
CA THR A 521 -21.53 2.76 -21.27
C THR A 521 -22.49 3.83 -20.75
N LYS A 522 -23.76 3.47 -20.49
CA LYS A 522 -24.80 4.39 -20.01
C LYS A 522 -24.37 5.05 -18.70
N VAL A 523 -23.93 4.26 -17.72
CA VAL A 523 -23.51 4.75 -16.40
C VAL A 523 -22.10 5.32 -16.39
N ALA A 524 -21.21 4.81 -17.25
CA ALA A 524 -19.82 5.27 -17.34
C ALA A 524 -19.61 6.51 -18.22
N SER A 525 -20.59 6.91 -19.05
CA SER A 525 -20.44 8.01 -20.01
C SER A 525 -21.62 8.98 -20.01
N THR A 526 -22.79 8.54 -20.48
CA THR A 526 -23.96 9.44 -20.65
C THR A 526 -24.47 9.95 -19.31
N THR A 527 -24.63 9.06 -18.33
CA THR A 527 -25.15 9.45 -17.01
C THR A 527 -24.19 10.41 -16.29
N LEU A 528 -22.87 10.16 -16.31
CA LEU A 528 -21.89 11.10 -15.77
C LEU A 528 -21.95 12.47 -16.45
N SER A 529 -22.11 12.49 -17.77
CA SER A 529 -22.28 13.74 -18.53
C SER A 529 -23.56 14.48 -18.15
N MET A 530 -24.67 13.77 -18.03
CA MET A 530 -25.95 14.33 -17.61
C MET A 530 -25.88 14.86 -16.18
N MET A 531 -25.24 14.16 -15.24
CA MET A 531 -24.98 14.67 -13.88
C MET A 531 -24.20 15.99 -13.93
N LYS A 532 -23.15 16.06 -14.75
CA LYS A 532 -22.30 17.26 -14.77
C LYS A 532 -22.97 18.46 -15.41
N LEU A 533 -23.79 18.23 -16.42
CA LEU A 533 -24.59 19.27 -17.05
C LEU A 533 -25.72 19.74 -16.13
N PHE A 534 -26.27 18.86 -15.29
CA PHE A 534 -27.25 19.22 -14.28
C PHE A 534 -26.67 20.17 -13.23
N GLU A 535 -25.52 19.82 -12.63
CA GLU A 535 -24.81 20.69 -11.67
C GLU A 535 -24.48 22.06 -12.26
N LYS A 536 -24.12 22.11 -13.54
CA LYS A 536 -23.82 23.36 -14.24
C LYS A 536 -25.08 24.15 -14.64
N GLY A 537 -26.27 23.72 -14.21
CA GLY A 537 -27.54 24.36 -14.52
C GLY A 537 -27.89 24.34 -16.02
N LYS A 538 -27.35 23.40 -16.81
CA LYS A 538 -27.55 23.36 -18.27
C LYS A 538 -28.89 22.75 -18.69
N TYR A 539 -29.58 22.10 -17.77
CA TYR A 539 -30.96 21.64 -17.90
C TYR A 539 -31.57 21.38 -16.52
N ALA A 540 -32.90 21.35 -16.44
CA ALA A 540 -33.64 20.86 -15.28
C ALA A 540 -34.27 19.49 -15.58
N LEU A 541 -34.42 18.63 -14.57
CA LEU A 541 -35.02 17.29 -14.73
C LEU A 541 -36.43 17.30 -15.34
N LYS A 542 -37.20 18.36 -15.09
CA LYS A 542 -38.56 18.54 -15.59
C LYS A 542 -38.61 19.14 -17.01
N ASP A 543 -37.49 19.56 -17.57
CA ASP A 543 -37.45 20.11 -18.92
C ASP A 543 -37.86 19.07 -19.95
N ARG A 544 -38.47 19.57 -21.04
CA ARG A 544 -38.79 18.81 -22.24
C ARG A 544 -37.56 18.72 -23.14
N LEU A 545 -37.42 17.62 -23.87
CA LEU A 545 -36.28 17.39 -24.75
C LEU A 545 -36.14 18.45 -25.85
N ASP A 546 -37.25 18.92 -26.42
CA ASP A 546 -37.31 19.97 -27.47
C ASP A 546 -36.70 21.32 -27.04
N LYS A 547 -36.58 21.60 -25.74
CA LYS A 547 -35.85 22.78 -25.25
C LYS A 547 -34.33 22.68 -25.41
N HIS A 548 -33.80 21.47 -25.65
CA HIS A 548 -32.36 21.21 -25.61
C HIS A 548 -31.82 20.54 -26.87
N VAL A 549 -32.68 19.94 -27.69
CA VAL A 549 -32.32 19.29 -28.96
C VAL A 549 -33.26 19.82 -30.03
N ASN A 550 -32.73 20.10 -31.22
CA ASN A 550 -33.51 20.61 -32.35
C ASN A 550 -34.50 19.53 -32.84
N ILE A 551 -35.72 19.58 -32.30
CA ILE A 551 -36.85 18.71 -32.61
C ILE A 551 -38.08 19.60 -32.76
N ASP A 552 -38.84 19.38 -33.83
CA ASP A 552 -40.13 20.04 -34.07
C ASP A 552 -41.09 19.83 -32.86
N ASP A 553 -41.69 20.93 -32.39
CA ASP A 553 -42.52 20.99 -31.18
C ASP A 553 -43.82 20.16 -31.29
N LYS A 554 -44.22 19.78 -32.50
CA LYS A 554 -45.34 18.88 -32.78
C LYS A 554 -44.99 17.42 -32.49
N LYS A 555 -43.71 17.04 -32.49
CA LYS A 555 -43.27 15.64 -32.28
C LYS A 555 -43.42 15.23 -30.82
N GLN A 556 -43.95 14.02 -30.59
CA GLN A 556 -44.14 13.50 -29.22
C GLN A 556 -42.82 13.36 -28.46
N ILE A 557 -41.75 12.96 -29.15
CA ILE A 557 -40.41 12.78 -28.58
C ILE A 557 -39.88 14.06 -27.95
N GLY A 558 -40.09 15.21 -28.60
CA GLY A 558 -39.70 16.51 -28.06
C GLY A 558 -40.36 16.82 -26.71
N LYS A 559 -41.59 16.34 -26.48
CA LYS A 559 -42.38 16.59 -25.26
C LYS A 559 -42.03 15.67 -24.09
N VAL A 560 -41.12 14.71 -24.26
CA VAL A 560 -40.68 13.81 -23.19
C VAL A 560 -39.80 14.59 -22.23
N LYS A 561 -40.01 14.41 -20.93
CA LYS A 561 -39.18 15.08 -19.91
C LYS A 561 -37.83 14.37 -19.77
N LEU A 562 -36.78 15.12 -19.47
CA LEU A 562 -35.43 14.54 -19.33
C LEU A 562 -35.36 13.50 -18.19
N GLN A 563 -36.08 13.72 -17.09
CA GLN A 563 -36.22 12.70 -16.04
C GLN A 563 -36.83 11.38 -16.56
N GLU A 564 -37.80 11.44 -17.48
CA GLU A 564 -38.50 10.28 -18.03
C GLU A 564 -37.55 9.45 -18.91
N LEU A 565 -36.63 10.11 -19.63
CA LEU A 565 -35.57 9.45 -20.39
C LEU A 565 -34.60 8.72 -19.45
N LEU A 566 -34.10 9.41 -18.42
CA LEU A 566 -33.10 8.90 -17.46
C LEU A 566 -33.60 7.68 -16.67
N VAL A 567 -34.89 7.61 -16.34
CA VAL A 567 -35.49 6.45 -15.63
C VAL A 567 -36.21 5.46 -16.53
N HIS A 568 -36.15 5.64 -17.86
CA HIS A 568 -36.81 4.77 -18.83
C HIS A 568 -38.33 4.66 -18.70
N LYS A 569 -38.98 5.79 -18.38
CA LYS A 569 -40.45 5.95 -18.34
C LYS A 569 -40.98 6.86 -19.46
N SER A 570 -40.21 7.02 -20.53
CA SER A 570 -40.63 7.77 -21.72
C SER A 570 -41.68 7.02 -22.54
N GLY A 571 -41.78 5.69 -22.40
CA GLY A 571 -42.64 4.85 -23.24
C GLY A 571 -42.16 4.68 -24.68
N ILE A 572 -40.96 5.15 -24.99
CA ILE A 572 -40.34 4.98 -26.30
C ILE A 572 -39.93 3.52 -26.45
N GLN A 573 -40.03 2.97 -27.67
CA GLN A 573 -39.62 1.61 -27.98
C GLN A 573 -38.21 1.27 -27.50
N ALA A 574 -37.95 -0.02 -27.24
CA ALA A 574 -36.71 -0.47 -26.61
C ALA A 574 -35.46 -0.25 -27.48
N TYR A 575 -35.57 -0.51 -28.79
CA TYR A 575 -34.44 -0.53 -29.71
C TYR A 575 -34.54 0.60 -30.74
N MET A 576 -33.39 1.01 -31.26
CA MET A 576 -33.34 1.94 -32.39
C MET A 576 -33.97 1.31 -33.64
N PRO A 577 -34.65 2.10 -34.50
CA PRO A 577 -35.36 1.58 -35.68
C PRO A 577 -34.39 1.21 -36.81
N LEU A 578 -33.53 0.21 -36.58
CA LEU A 578 -32.43 -0.14 -37.51
C LEU A 578 -32.80 -1.15 -38.59
N GLY A 579 -34.03 -1.68 -38.59
CA GLY A 579 -34.46 -2.73 -39.53
C GLY A 579 -34.22 -2.35 -40.99
N PHE A 580 -34.54 -1.10 -41.36
CA PHE A 580 -34.32 -0.59 -42.73
C PHE A 580 -32.84 -0.58 -43.16
N ILE A 581 -31.90 -0.60 -42.20
CA ILE A 581 -30.45 -0.59 -42.43
C ILE A 581 -29.89 -2.01 -42.42
N ILE A 582 -30.17 -2.76 -41.35
CA ILE A 582 -29.55 -4.06 -41.07
C ILE A 582 -30.13 -5.16 -41.97
N GLU A 583 -31.43 -5.08 -42.29
CA GLU A 583 -32.14 -6.11 -43.05
C GLU A 583 -32.11 -5.87 -44.56
N HIS A 584 -31.56 -4.73 -45.01
CA HIS A 584 -31.32 -4.44 -46.43
C HIS A 584 -30.21 -5.36 -46.97
N LYS A 585 -30.61 -6.48 -47.57
CA LYS A 585 -29.72 -7.37 -48.34
C LYS A 585 -29.44 -6.74 -49.71
N GLU A 586 -28.41 -5.91 -49.83
CA GLU A 586 -27.93 -5.53 -51.16
C GLU A 586 -27.34 -6.76 -51.87
N LYS A 587 -28.06 -7.27 -52.87
CA LYS A 587 -27.72 -8.46 -53.64
C LYS A 587 -26.79 -8.21 -54.85
N THR A 588 -26.28 -6.99 -55.07
CA THR A 588 -25.61 -6.66 -56.34
C THR A 588 -24.20 -6.10 -56.15
N LYS A 589 -23.20 -6.87 -56.59
CA LYS A 589 -21.78 -6.52 -56.66
C LYS A 589 -21.42 -5.49 -57.76
N THR A 590 -22.39 -4.85 -58.42
CA THR A 590 -22.13 -4.15 -59.71
C THR A 590 -22.39 -2.65 -59.74
N LYS A 591 -22.77 -2.00 -58.64
CA LYS A 591 -22.65 -0.54 -58.44
C LYS A 591 -22.37 -0.34 -56.95
N LEU A 592 -21.49 0.61 -56.57
CA LEU A 592 -21.23 0.95 -55.16
C LEU A 592 -22.53 0.85 -54.37
N GLY A 593 -22.56 -0.08 -53.41
CA GLY A 593 -23.77 -0.39 -52.64
C GLY A 593 -24.34 0.89 -52.07
N ARG A 594 -25.65 1.11 -52.19
CA ARG A 594 -26.32 2.39 -51.91
C ARG A 594 -25.98 2.88 -50.50
N TYR A 595 -25.67 1.99 -49.56
CA TYR A 595 -25.41 2.35 -48.16
C TYR A 595 -24.13 1.76 -47.56
N ARG A 596 -23.42 0.88 -48.27
CA ARG A 596 -22.27 0.14 -47.76
C ARG A 596 -21.11 0.08 -48.75
N ALA A 597 -19.89 0.17 -48.23
CA ALA A 597 -18.64 -0.11 -48.95
C ALA A 597 -17.76 -1.10 -48.16
N ASP A 598 -16.79 -1.71 -48.83
CA ASP A 598 -15.76 -2.58 -48.25
C ASP A 598 -14.42 -1.84 -47.99
N THR A 599 -14.28 -0.64 -48.54
CA THR A 599 -13.11 0.23 -48.41
C THR A 599 -13.54 1.62 -47.94
N ILE A 600 -12.60 2.34 -47.32
CA ILE A 600 -12.84 3.71 -46.85
C ILE A 600 -13.06 4.65 -48.04
N HIS A 601 -14.09 5.49 -47.97
CA HIS A 601 -14.42 6.45 -49.01
C HIS A 601 -15.15 7.66 -48.39
N PRO A 602 -15.01 8.90 -48.90
CA PRO A 602 -15.69 10.07 -48.34
C PRO A 602 -17.22 9.94 -48.21
N GLN A 603 -17.85 9.17 -49.11
CA GLN A 603 -19.30 8.88 -49.03
C GLN A 603 -19.66 7.80 -48.00
N TYR A 604 -18.70 6.99 -47.56
CA TYR A 604 -18.87 5.88 -46.60
C TYR A 604 -17.84 6.00 -45.46
N PRO A 605 -17.89 7.07 -44.63
CA PRO A 605 -16.86 7.32 -43.63
C PRO A 605 -16.99 6.47 -42.36
N ILE A 606 -18.15 5.82 -42.14
CA ILE A 606 -18.45 5.14 -40.87
C ILE A 606 -17.99 3.70 -40.92
N GLN A 607 -16.89 3.37 -40.24
CA GLN A 607 -16.42 1.98 -40.12
C GLN A 607 -17.15 1.25 -38.99
N ILE A 608 -17.81 0.14 -39.30
CA ILE A 608 -18.58 -0.66 -38.32
C ILE A 608 -17.96 -2.02 -38.00
N ALA A 609 -17.04 -2.47 -38.86
CA ALA A 609 -16.27 -3.71 -38.76
C ALA A 609 -15.05 -3.64 -39.70
N ASN A 610 -14.19 -4.66 -39.67
CA ASN A 610 -13.06 -4.72 -40.59
C ASN A 610 -13.59 -4.81 -42.04
N ASN A 611 -13.15 -3.91 -42.91
CA ASN A 611 -13.62 -3.78 -44.30
C ASN A 611 -15.15 -3.67 -44.44
N VAL A 612 -15.82 -2.99 -43.50
CA VAL A 612 -17.26 -2.70 -43.59
C VAL A 612 -17.52 -1.25 -43.21
N PHE A 613 -17.92 -0.45 -44.20
CA PHE A 613 -18.15 0.98 -44.07
C PHE A 613 -19.57 1.36 -44.48
N TYR A 614 -20.16 2.37 -43.84
CA TYR A 614 -21.52 2.86 -44.09
C TYR A 614 -21.56 4.36 -44.42
N ALA A 615 -22.57 4.75 -45.18
CA ALA A 615 -22.77 6.13 -45.60
C ALA A 615 -23.32 7.02 -44.48
N GLN A 616 -22.76 8.23 -44.34
CA GLN A 616 -23.17 9.21 -43.31
C GLN A 616 -24.66 9.57 -43.38
N ARG A 617 -25.23 9.66 -44.59
CA ARG A 617 -26.67 9.95 -44.82
C ARG A 617 -27.64 8.97 -44.14
N MET A 618 -27.15 7.81 -43.72
CA MET A 618 -27.93 6.85 -42.94
C MET A 618 -28.25 7.38 -41.55
N LEU A 619 -27.40 8.24 -40.99
CA LEU A 619 -27.64 8.89 -39.72
C LEU A 619 -28.77 9.92 -39.80
N ASP A 620 -28.87 10.66 -40.90
CA ASP A 620 -29.99 11.59 -41.14
C ASP A 620 -31.31 10.80 -41.25
N SER A 621 -31.28 9.68 -41.97
CA SER A 621 -32.43 8.78 -42.08
C SER A 621 -32.81 8.19 -40.72
N LEU A 622 -31.82 7.74 -39.92
CA LEU A 622 -32.05 7.22 -38.59
C LEU A 622 -32.67 8.28 -37.67
N TRP A 623 -32.14 9.51 -37.71
CA TRP A 623 -32.69 10.64 -36.94
C TRP A 623 -34.14 10.93 -37.33
N ALA A 624 -34.45 10.96 -38.62
CA ALA A 624 -35.81 11.16 -39.13
C ALA A 624 -36.79 10.08 -38.61
N HIS A 625 -36.37 8.81 -38.50
CA HIS A 625 -37.21 7.77 -37.91
C HIS A 625 -37.36 7.97 -36.39
N VAL A 626 -36.28 8.30 -35.69
CA VAL A 626 -36.28 8.49 -34.23
C VAL A 626 -37.23 9.61 -33.81
N VAL A 627 -37.20 10.77 -34.46
CA VAL A 627 -38.07 11.90 -34.09
C VAL A 627 -39.56 11.64 -34.35
N ASN A 628 -39.88 10.66 -35.18
CA ASN A 628 -41.25 10.24 -35.49
C ASN A 628 -41.75 9.07 -34.62
N LEU A 629 -40.94 8.58 -33.67
CA LEU A 629 -41.37 7.55 -32.74
C LEU A 629 -42.48 8.06 -31.80
N SER A 630 -43.33 7.15 -31.36
CA SER A 630 -44.36 7.43 -30.35
C SER A 630 -43.80 7.28 -28.93
N ALA A 631 -44.37 8.03 -27.97
CA ALA A 631 -43.98 7.99 -26.57
C ALA A 631 -45.21 7.73 -25.67
N ASP A 632 -45.35 6.51 -25.14
CA ASP A 632 -46.43 6.13 -24.21
C ASP A 632 -45.98 6.28 -22.74
N LYS A 633 -46.13 7.50 -22.20
CA LYS A 633 -45.63 7.88 -20.86
C LYS A 633 -46.19 7.05 -19.69
N LYS A 634 -47.19 6.20 -19.91
CA LYS A 634 -47.76 5.31 -18.88
C LYS A 634 -46.95 4.02 -18.68
N LYS A 635 -45.96 3.72 -19.55
CA LYS A 635 -45.23 2.45 -19.53
C LYS A 635 -43.73 2.63 -19.27
N TYR A 636 -43.20 1.75 -18.43
CA TYR A 636 -41.76 1.54 -18.32
C TYR A 636 -41.26 0.70 -19.50
N VAL A 637 -40.26 1.20 -20.23
CA VAL A 637 -39.61 0.48 -21.33
C VAL A 637 -38.11 0.76 -21.26
N TYR A 638 -37.30 -0.28 -20.99
CA TYR A 638 -35.85 -0.17 -21.09
C TYR A 638 -35.47 0.09 -22.56
N SER A 639 -35.04 1.32 -22.83
CA SER A 639 -34.94 1.90 -24.17
C SER A 639 -33.56 2.51 -24.44
N ASP A 640 -32.86 1.97 -25.43
CA ASP A 640 -31.59 2.52 -25.92
C ASP A 640 -31.80 3.87 -26.62
N VAL A 641 -32.99 4.10 -27.19
CA VAL A 641 -33.37 5.37 -27.83
C VAL A 641 -33.28 6.52 -26.83
N ASN A 642 -33.71 6.31 -25.58
CA ASN A 642 -33.61 7.34 -24.54
C ASN A 642 -32.17 7.83 -24.37
N MET A 643 -31.20 6.91 -24.34
CA MET A 643 -29.80 7.25 -24.11
C MET A 643 -29.15 7.92 -25.33
N PHE A 644 -29.59 7.56 -26.53
CA PHE A 644 -29.21 8.27 -27.75
C PHE A 644 -29.74 9.71 -27.77
N LEU A 645 -30.98 9.95 -27.34
CA LEU A 645 -31.53 11.31 -27.24
C LEU A 645 -30.78 12.15 -26.20
N LEU A 646 -30.39 11.55 -25.07
CA LEU A 646 -29.54 12.20 -24.07
C LEU A 646 -28.13 12.50 -24.60
N GLN A 647 -27.55 11.62 -25.42
CA GLN A 647 -26.30 11.93 -26.13
C GLN A 647 -26.46 13.17 -27.01
N LYS A 648 -27.54 13.27 -27.81
CA LYS A 648 -27.78 14.46 -28.63
C LYS A 648 -27.89 15.74 -27.81
N LEU A 649 -28.57 15.69 -26.67
CA LEU A 649 -28.58 16.80 -25.74
C LEU A 649 -27.17 17.19 -25.27
N ILE A 650 -26.34 16.21 -24.89
CA ILE A 650 -24.96 16.46 -24.45
C ILE A 650 -24.15 17.12 -25.56
N GLU A 651 -24.23 16.60 -26.78
CA GLU A 651 -23.50 17.13 -27.94
C GLU A 651 -23.92 18.57 -28.25
N GLU A 652 -25.22 18.86 -28.29
CA GLU A 652 -25.77 20.20 -28.51
C GLU A 652 -25.36 21.19 -27.41
N LYS A 653 -25.43 20.79 -26.13
CA LYS A 653 -25.10 21.68 -25.00
C LYS A 653 -23.61 21.91 -24.81
N THR A 654 -22.77 21.03 -25.32
CA THR A 654 -21.32 21.09 -25.11
C THR A 654 -20.55 21.49 -26.37
N GLY A 655 -21.19 21.40 -27.54
CA GLY A 655 -20.55 21.57 -28.85
C GLY A 655 -19.50 20.50 -29.14
N LYS A 656 -19.56 19.35 -28.47
CA LYS A 656 -18.54 18.30 -28.54
C LYS A 656 -19.14 16.91 -28.68
N PRO A 657 -18.52 16.02 -29.46
CA PRO A 657 -18.83 14.60 -29.44
C PRO A 657 -18.77 14.02 -28.01
N LEU A 658 -19.66 13.06 -27.72
CA LEU A 658 -19.77 12.46 -26.39
C LEU A 658 -18.44 11.90 -25.88
N ASP A 659 -17.71 11.17 -26.73
CA ASP A 659 -16.44 10.53 -26.41
C ASP A 659 -15.34 11.54 -26.05
N GLU A 660 -15.23 12.65 -26.80
CA GLU A 660 -14.34 13.76 -26.47
C GLU A 660 -14.71 14.43 -25.15
N TYR A 661 -16.02 14.66 -24.94
CA TYR A 661 -16.51 15.30 -23.73
C TYR A 661 -16.17 14.46 -22.50
N VAL A 662 -16.48 13.16 -22.49
CA VAL A 662 -16.20 12.31 -21.33
C VAL A 662 -14.71 12.03 -21.15
N PHE A 663 -13.94 11.93 -22.23
CA PHE A 663 -12.50 11.79 -22.13
C PHE A 663 -11.87 12.99 -21.43
N LYS A 664 -12.23 14.21 -21.85
CA LYS A 664 -11.68 15.45 -21.28
C LYS A 664 -12.14 15.70 -19.84
N ASN A 665 -13.42 15.45 -19.54
CA ASN A 665 -14.02 15.80 -18.24
C ASN A 665 -13.90 14.71 -17.18
N PHE A 666 -13.76 13.43 -17.56
CA PHE A 666 -13.71 12.32 -16.63
C PHE A 666 -12.51 11.41 -16.86
N TYR A 667 -12.43 10.71 -18.00
CA TYR A 667 -11.50 9.58 -18.14
C TYR A 667 -10.05 10.00 -17.96
N ARG A 668 -9.63 11.08 -18.63
CA ARG A 668 -8.27 11.61 -18.50
C ARG A 668 -7.99 12.09 -17.07
N GLN A 669 -8.95 12.76 -16.43
CA GLN A 669 -8.78 13.37 -15.11
C GLN A 669 -8.70 12.34 -13.98
N LEU A 670 -9.53 11.30 -14.06
CA LEU A 670 -9.55 10.16 -13.14
C LEU A 670 -8.34 9.23 -13.34
N GLY A 671 -7.69 9.30 -14.50
CA GLY A 671 -6.59 8.41 -14.87
C GLY A 671 -7.07 7.06 -15.40
N LEU A 672 -8.22 7.02 -16.10
CA LEU A 672 -8.77 5.82 -16.72
C LEU A 672 -8.03 5.54 -18.04
N ARG A 673 -6.95 4.76 -17.94
CA ARG A 673 -5.99 4.53 -19.03
C ARG A 673 -6.38 3.40 -19.98
N ASN A 674 -7.42 2.65 -19.64
CA ASN A 674 -7.92 1.49 -20.36
C ASN A 674 -9.37 1.70 -20.80
N THR A 675 -9.89 2.93 -20.72
CA THR A 675 -11.28 3.26 -21.04
C THR A 675 -11.36 4.18 -22.23
N ALA A 676 -12.00 3.72 -23.31
CA ALA A 676 -12.24 4.55 -24.48
C ALA A 676 -13.36 4.01 -25.37
N TYR A 677 -13.96 4.92 -26.15
CA TYR A 677 -14.65 4.56 -27.38
C TYR A 677 -13.61 4.26 -28.47
N VAL A 678 -14.05 3.56 -29.53
CA VAL A 678 -13.23 3.23 -30.72
C VAL A 678 -11.84 2.67 -30.33
N PRO A 679 -11.80 1.51 -29.64
CA PRO A 679 -10.61 1.06 -28.93
C PRO A 679 -9.39 0.80 -29.84
N LEU A 680 -9.60 0.49 -31.11
CA LEU A 680 -8.52 0.22 -32.08
C LEU A 680 -7.64 1.44 -32.37
N GLU A 681 -8.14 2.65 -32.14
CA GLU A 681 -7.32 3.87 -32.29
C GLU A 681 -6.37 4.10 -31.10
N LYS A 682 -6.64 3.48 -29.94
CA LYS A 682 -5.92 3.75 -28.69
C LYS A 682 -5.18 2.54 -28.13
N PHE A 683 -5.61 1.33 -28.48
CA PHE A 683 -5.10 0.10 -27.91
C PHE A 683 -4.67 -0.88 -28.99
N LYS A 684 -3.60 -1.61 -28.71
CA LYS A 684 -3.16 -2.72 -29.55
C LYS A 684 -4.29 -3.77 -29.62
N PRO A 685 -4.60 -4.35 -30.80
CA PRO A 685 -5.65 -5.36 -30.95
C PRO A 685 -5.49 -6.53 -29.96
N ASN A 686 -4.25 -6.91 -29.65
CA ASN A 686 -3.97 -7.96 -28.69
C ASN A 686 -4.35 -7.61 -27.23
N ARG A 687 -4.89 -6.43 -26.91
CA ARG A 687 -5.45 -6.09 -25.60
C ARG A 687 -6.98 -6.10 -25.58
N ILE A 688 -7.61 -6.23 -26.74
CA ILE A 688 -9.06 -6.20 -26.87
C ILE A 688 -9.58 -7.63 -26.82
N VAL A 689 -10.64 -7.85 -26.05
CA VAL A 689 -11.30 -9.15 -25.97
C VAL A 689 -12.38 -9.23 -27.05
N PRO A 690 -12.33 -10.23 -27.97
CA PRO A 690 -13.32 -10.37 -29.03
C PRO A 690 -14.74 -10.57 -28.47
N THR A 691 -15.75 -9.99 -29.11
CA THR A 691 -17.15 -9.99 -28.63
C THR A 691 -17.99 -11.16 -29.16
N GLU A 692 -18.52 -11.06 -30.38
CA GLU A 692 -19.36 -12.08 -31.00
C GLU A 692 -18.85 -12.44 -32.40
N GLN A 693 -19.05 -13.68 -32.84
CA GLN A 693 -19.03 -14.00 -34.26
C GLN A 693 -20.35 -13.54 -34.89
N ASP A 694 -20.42 -12.28 -35.32
CA ASP A 694 -21.63 -11.71 -35.93
C ASP A 694 -21.82 -12.25 -37.35
N LYS A 695 -22.59 -13.33 -37.45
CA LYS A 695 -22.98 -13.92 -38.74
C LYS A 695 -24.23 -13.27 -39.34
N LYS A 696 -24.96 -12.45 -38.58
CA LYS A 696 -26.26 -11.91 -39.00
C LYS A 696 -26.08 -10.69 -39.89
N TRP A 697 -25.12 -9.82 -39.55
CA TRP A 697 -24.96 -8.52 -40.19
C TRP A 697 -23.55 -8.30 -40.74
N ARG A 698 -22.51 -8.37 -39.89
CA ARG A 698 -21.14 -8.03 -40.28
C ARG A 698 -20.34 -9.18 -40.89
N GLY A 699 -20.80 -10.43 -40.72
CA GLY A 699 -20.19 -11.63 -41.30
C GLY A 699 -18.83 -12.02 -40.71
N GLN A 700 -18.45 -11.50 -39.55
CA GLN A 700 -17.08 -11.64 -39.01
C GLN A 700 -17.06 -11.70 -37.48
N LEU A 701 -15.91 -12.12 -36.92
CA LEU A 701 -15.64 -11.98 -35.50
C LEU A 701 -15.42 -10.50 -35.19
N LEU A 702 -16.17 -9.99 -34.23
CA LEU A 702 -16.00 -8.64 -33.76
C LEU A 702 -14.84 -8.58 -32.78
N ASP A 703 -13.75 -7.98 -33.23
CA ASP A 703 -12.54 -7.76 -32.43
C ASP A 703 -12.14 -6.29 -32.58
N GLY A 704 -12.29 -5.50 -31.51
CA GLY A 704 -12.06 -4.05 -31.56
C GLY A 704 -13.22 -3.19 -32.08
N TYR A 705 -14.32 -3.79 -32.51
CA TYR A 705 -15.54 -3.09 -32.93
C TYR A 705 -16.67 -3.33 -31.92
N VAL A 706 -17.45 -2.29 -31.64
CA VAL A 706 -18.59 -2.36 -30.72
C VAL A 706 -19.61 -3.40 -31.19
N HIS A 707 -20.13 -4.20 -30.27
CA HIS A 707 -21.16 -5.21 -30.53
C HIS A 707 -22.50 -4.58 -30.91
N ASP A 708 -22.93 -3.55 -30.18
CA ASP A 708 -24.22 -2.90 -30.35
C ASP A 708 -24.38 -2.29 -31.76
N PRO A 709 -25.45 -2.66 -32.51
CA PRO A 709 -25.64 -2.16 -33.86
C PRO A 709 -25.88 -0.65 -33.98
N THR A 710 -26.50 -0.03 -32.97
CA THR A 710 -26.71 1.43 -32.96
C THR A 710 -25.38 2.14 -32.84
N ALA A 711 -24.60 1.76 -31.82
CA ALA A 711 -23.29 2.36 -31.58
C ALA A 711 -22.37 2.14 -32.78
N ALA A 712 -22.40 0.96 -33.41
CA ALA A 712 -21.62 0.70 -34.61
C ALA A 712 -21.96 1.68 -35.74
N LEU A 713 -23.26 1.89 -36.03
CA LEU A 713 -23.70 2.83 -37.06
C LEU A 713 -23.39 4.29 -36.72
N LEU A 714 -23.24 4.64 -35.44
CA LEU A 714 -22.79 5.96 -34.99
C LEU A 714 -21.26 6.08 -34.91
N GLY A 715 -20.51 5.25 -35.65
CA GLY A 715 -19.06 5.28 -35.69
C GLY A 715 -18.39 4.75 -34.41
N GLY A 716 -19.10 3.95 -33.62
CA GLY A 716 -18.63 3.40 -32.36
C GLY A 716 -18.93 4.24 -31.12
N VAL A 717 -19.50 5.44 -31.28
CA VAL A 717 -19.77 6.37 -30.17
C VAL A 717 -21.28 6.54 -29.98
N SER A 718 -21.83 5.92 -28.93
CA SER A 718 -23.23 6.14 -28.57
C SER A 718 -23.49 6.20 -27.08
N GLY A 719 -24.55 6.92 -26.69
CA GLY A 719 -24.94 7.03 -25.29
C GLY A 719 -25.46 5.71 -24.68
N ASN A 720 -25.92 4.76 -25.51
CA ASN A 720 -26.38 3.46 -25.03
C ASN A 720 -25.26 2.41 -24.91
N ALA A 721 -24.21 2.47 -25.74
CA ALA A 721 -23.14 1.48 -25.90
C ALA A 721 -21.93 2.05 -26.69
N GLY A 722 -20.82 1.31 -26.78
CA GLY A 722 -19.63 1.74 -27.54
C GLY A 722 -18.37 1.89 -26.71
N LEU A 723 -18.50 1.96 -25.39
CA LEU A 723 -17.34 2.06 -24.51
C LEU A 723 -16.66 0.70 -24.34
N PHE A 724 -15.33 0.72 -24.33
CA PHE A 724 -14.51 -0.40 -23.91
C PHE A 724 -13.75 -0.02 -22.64
N SER A 725 -13.63 -0.96 -21.70
CA SER A 725 -12.94 -0.73 -20.43
C SER A 725 -12.43 -2.03 -19.79
N ASN A 726 -11.64 -1.90 -18.73
CA ASN A 726 -11.26 -2.99 -17.83
C ASN A 726 -11.91 -2.83 -16.45
N ALA A 727 -11.79 -3.85 -15.60
CA ALA A 727 -12.49 -3.86 -14.32
C ALA A 727 -11.98 -2.76 -13.37
N HIS A 728 -10.66 -2.49 -13.38
CA HIS A 728 -10.04 -1.46 -12.55
C HIS A 728 -10.56 -0.06 -12.88
N ASP A 729 -10.58 0.35 -14.15
CA ASP A 729 -10.98 1.70 -14.54
C ASP A 729 -12.46 1.96 -14.22
N LEU A 730 -13.33 0.97 -14.44
CA LEU A 730 -14.74 1.08 -14.03
C LEU A 730 -14.89 1.18 -12.52
N ALA A 731 -14.08 0.45 -11.77
CA ALA A 731 -14.10 0.50 -10.33
C ALA A 731 -13.69 1.89 -9.82
N VAL A 732 -12.74 2.58 -10.47
CA VAL A 732 -12.40 3.98 -10.15
C VAL A 732 -13.59 4.92 -10.32
N ILE A 733 -14.41 4.76 -11.37
CA ILE A 733 -15.68 5.51 -11.51
C ILE A 733 -16.59 5.17 -10.34
N GLY A 734 -16.72 3.88 -10.01
CA GLY A 734 -17.53 3.42 -8.88
C GLY A 734 -17.11 4.03 -7.56
N GLN A 735 -15.80 4.13 -7.28
CA GLN A 735 -15.32 4.78 -6.07
C GLN A 735 -15.57 6.27 -6.05
N MET A 736 -15.34 6.94 -7.18
CA MET A 736 -15.56 8.38 -7.25
C MET A 736 -17.02 8.70 -6.89
N LEU A 737 -17.97 7.87 -7.34
CA LEU A 737 -19.37 7.96 -6.96
C LEU A 737 -19.59 7.60 -5.47
N LEU A 738 -18.98 6.51 -4.98
CA LEU A 738 -19.08 6.09 -3.58
C LEU A 738 -18.52 7.14 -2.59
N ASN A 739 -17.50 7.90 -3.01
CA ASN A 739 -16.85 8.97 -2.24
C ASN A 739 -17.58 10.32 -2.30
N GLY A 740 -18.88 10.33 -2.63
CA GLY A 740 -19.63 11.59 -2.75
C GLY A 740 -19.04 12.54 -3.82
N GLY A 741 -18.45 11.97 -4.88
CA GLY A 741 -17.98 12.70 -6.06
C GLY A 741 -16.51 13.07 -6.04
N THR A 742 -15.72 12.55 -5.10
CA THR A 742 -14.30 12.88 -4.96
C THR A 742 -13.39 11.67 -5.24
N TYR A 743 -12.31 11.90 -5.99
CA TYR A 743 -11.26 10.89 -6.20
C TYR A 743 -9.95 11.52 -6.67
N GLY A 744 -8.82 11.01 -6.19
CA GLY A 744 -7.49 11.50 -6.57
C GLY A 744 -7.21 12.95 -6.19
N GLY A 745 -7.81 13.43 -5.09
CA GLY A 745 -7.65 14.80 -4.59
C GLY A 745 -8.46 15.83 -5.36
N ARG A 746 -9.52 15.39 -6.07
CA ARG A 746 -10.37 16.24 -6.91
C ARG A 746 -11.84 15.92 -6.71
N ARG A 747 -12.67 16.96 -6.70
CA ARG A 747 -14.13 16.87 -6.79
C ARG A 747 -14.60 16.87 -8.25
N TYR A 748 -15.41 15.88 -8.60
CA TYR A 748 -16.05 15.72 -9.91
C TYR A 748 -17.53 16.06 -9.85
N PHE A 749 -18.20 15.70 -8.75
CA PHE A 749 -19.60 15.97 -8.46
C PHE A 749 -19.76 16.44 -7.02
N ASP A 750 -20.84 17.16 -6.77
CA ASP A 750 -21.34 17.45 -5.44
C ASP A 750 -22.09 16.21 -4.91
N GLU A 751 -22.08 16.04 -3.59
CA GLU A 751 -22.65 14.85 -2.96
C GLU A 751 -24.16 14.78 -3.18
N GLU A 752 -24.86 15.93 -3.13
CA GLU A 752 -26.31 15.99 -3.37
C GLU A 752 -26.69 15.55 -4.79
N THR A 753 -25.82 15.79 -5.79
CA THR A 753 -26.03 15.32 -7.16
C THR A 753 -25.99 13.81 -7.23
N ILE A 754 -25.05 13.18 -6.52
CA ILE A 754 -24.92 11.72 -6.51
C ILE A 754 -26.13 11.11 -5.82
N ASP A 755 -26.52 11.63 -4.66
CA ASP A 755 -27.71 11.17 -3.94
C ASP A 755 -28.97 11.28 -4.80
N LEU A 756 -29.15 12.42 -5.48
CA LEU A 756 -30.29 12.61 -6.38
C LEU A 756 -30.30 11.58 -7.52
N PHE A 757 -29.16 11.34 -8.17
CA PHE A 757 -29.09 10.46 -9.34
C PHE A 757 -29.11 8.97 -8.99
N THR A 758 -28.63 8.59 -7.81
CA THR A 758 -28.57 7.19 -7.38
C THR A 758 -29.83 6.78 -6.59
N SER A 759 -30.56 7.74 -6.01
CA SER A 759 -31.83 7.48 -5.32
C SER A 759 -32.92 7.02 -6.28
N ALA A 760 -33.69 6.01 -5.86
CA ALA A 760 -34.88 5.53 -6.56
C ALA A 760 -36.10 6.46 -6.31
N LYS A 761 -35.92 7.79 -6.41
CA LYS A 761 -36.98 8.78 -6.12
C LYS A 761 -38.06 8.82 -7.21
N PHE A 762 -37.69 8.54 -8.45
CA PHE A 762 -38.56 8.69 -9.64
C PHE A 762 -38.99 7.33 -10.25
N SER A 763 -38.49 6.22 -9.71
CA SER A 763 -38.83 4.85 -10.10
C SER A 763 -38.68 3.89 -8.91
N LYS A 764 -39.28 2.69 -8.96
CA LYS A 764 -39.20 1.75 -7.83
C LYS A 764 -37.82 1.10 -7.69
N ASN A 765 -37.18 0.78 -8.82
CA ASN A 765 -35.96 -0.02 -8.93
C ASN A 765 -34.83 0.70 -9.69
N ARG A 766 -34.90 2.03 -9.82
CA ARG A 766 -33.98 2.79 -10.68
C ARG A 766 -33.78 4.22 -10.20
N GLY A 767 -32.52 4.65 -10.15
CA GLY A 767 -32.15 6.06 -10.10
C GLY A 767 -32.17 6.71 -11.49
N LEU A 768 -31.70 7.94 -11.59
CA LEU A 768 -31.51 8.64 -12.86
C LEU A 768 -30.28 8.06 -13.57
N GLY A 769 -30.50 7.15 -14.53
CA GLY A 769 -29.45 6.48 -15.29
C GLY A 769 -28.85 5.22 -14.64
N PHE A 770 -29.08 4.97 -13.35
CA PHE A 770 -28.56 3.81 -12.61
C PHE A 770 -29.65 2.79 -12.25
N ASP A 771 -29.37 1.50 -12.43
CA ASP A 771 -30.15 0.44 -11.77
C ASP A 771 -29.99 0.54 -10.25
N SER A 772 -31.04 0.21 -9.49
CA SER A 772 -31.04 0.23 -8.03
C SER A 772 -31.64 -1.07 -7.45
N ASN A 773 -31.17 -1.45 -6.25
CA ASN A 773 -31.69 -2.57 -5.47
C ASN A 773 -32.79 -2.18 -4.47
N ASN A 774 -33.37 -0.98 -4.59
CA ASN A 774 -34.31 -0.43 -3.61
C ASN A 774 -35.53 -1.33 -3.31
N ASP A 775 -36.00 -2.13 -4.28
CA ASP A 775 -37.15 -3.03 -4.14
C ASP A 775 -36.79 -4.53 -4.24
N GLY A 776 -35.51 -4.89 -4.01
CA GLY A 776 -35.04 -6.29 -4.05
C GLY A 776 -34.85 -6.80 -5.48
N SER A 777 -34.04 -6.11 -6.26
CA SER A 777 -33.80 -6.39 -7.68
C SER A 777 -33.07 -7.72 -7.91
N ALA A 778 -33.66 -8.61 -8.71
CA ALA A 778 -33.02 -9.88 -9.12
C ALA A 778 -31.70 -9.72 -9.93
N LYS A 779 -31.27 -8.48 -10.20
CA LYS A 779 -30.03 -8.15 -10.91
C LYS A 779 -28.78 -8.21 -10.02
N VAL A 780 -28.93 -8.01 -8.71
CA VAL A 780 -27.83 -8.02 -7.72
C VAL A 780 -27.80 -9.35 -6.94
N GLY A 781 -26.81 -9.51 -6.07
CA GLY A 781 -26.77 -10.62 -5.12
C GLY A 781 -27.89 -10.48 -4.09
N ASP A 782 -28.36 -11.60 -3.56
CA ASP A 782 -29.45 -11.63 -2.57
C ASP A 782 -29.04 -10.97 -1.23
N LEU A 783 -27.73 -10.87 -0.95
CA LEU A 783 -27.18 -10.24 0.26
C LEU A 783 -26.83 -8.75 0.11
N ALA A 784 -27.03 -8.17 -1.07
CA ALA A 784 -26.71 -6.76 -1.32
C ALA A 784 -27.68 -5.81 -0.62
N SER A 785 -27.19 -4.67 -0.12
CA SER A 785 -28.09 -3.70 0.52
C SER A 785 -29.11 -3.13 -0.45
N ASN A 786 -30.25 -2.66 0.06
CA ASN A 786 -31.27 -1.98 -0.75
C ASN A 786 -30.79 -0.63 -1.34
N LYS A 787 -29.66 -0.08 -0.86
CA LYS A 787 -29.02 1.12 -1.40
C LYS A 787 -28.05 0.83 -2.53
N THR A 788 -27.79 -0.44 -2.86
CA THR A 788 -26.91 -0.81 -3.97
C THR A 788 -27.42 -0.24 -5.29
N TYR A 789 -26.55 0.44 -6.03
CA TYR A 789 -26.84 0.96 -7.36
C TYR A 789 -25.72 0.63 -8.35
N GLY A 790 -26.02 0.68 -9.65
CA GLY A 790 -25.08 0.29 -10.68
C GLY A 790 -25.74 -0.01 -12.02
N HIS A 791 -25.20 -0.99 -12.76
CA HIS A 791 -25.80 -1.44 -14.01
C HIS A 791 -25.24 -2.80 -14.47
N LEU A 792 -25.96 -3.48 -15.36
CA LEU A 792 -25.51 -4.68 -16.08
C LEU A 792 -25.21 -4.39 -17.56
N GLY A 793 -24.25 -5.07 -18.18
CA GLY A 793 -23.99 -4.97 -19.62
C GLY A 793 -24.44 -6.20 -20.41
N PHE A 794 -24.92 -5.97 -21.63
CA PHE A 794 -25.35 -7.02 -22.56
C PHE A 794 -24.23 -7.98 -22.98
N THR A 795 -22.96 -7.66 -22.81
CA THR A 795 -21.85 -8.61 -23.05
C THR A 795 -21.58 -9.54 -21.86
N GLY A 796 -22.22 -9.31 -20.70
CA GLY A 796 -22.04 -10.12 -19.49
C GLY A 796 -21.25 -9.40 -18.40
N THR A 797 -21.19 -8.08 -18.49
CA THR A 797 -20.48 -7.20 -17.55
C THR A 797 -21.42 -6.69 -16.44
N ALA A 798 -20.86 -6.20 -15.35
CA ALA A 798 -21.58 -5.55 -14.25
C ALA A 798 -20.67 -4.60 -13.46
N ILE A 799 -21.27 -3.54 -12.92
CA ILE A 799 -20.71 -2.69 -11.86
C ILE A 799 -21.79 -2.48 -10.82
N TRP A 800 -21.44 -2.64 -9.55
CA TRP A 800 -22.31 -2.42 -8.39
C TRP A 800 -21.56 -1.66 -7.32
N ILE A 801 -22.24 -0.68 -6.74
CA ILE A 801 -21.73 0.20 -5.68
C ILE A 801 -22.73 0.10 -4.53
N ASP A 802 -22.26 -0.32 -3.36
CA ASP A 802 -23.06 -0.40 -2.14
C ASP A 802 -22.53 0.61 -1.12
N PRO A 803 -23.22 1.74 -0.90
CA PRO A 803 -22.80 2.75 0.06
C PRO A 803 -22.96 2.30 1.52
N VAL A 804 -23.85 1.34 1.82
CA VAL A 804 -24.02 0.81 3.18
C VAL A 804 -22.80 -0.01 3.57
N GLU A 805 -22.31 -0.83 2.64
CA GLU A 805 -21.15 -1.67 2.85
C GLU A 805 -19.84 -1.05 2.34
N ASN A 806 -19.81 0.23 1.92
CA ASN A 806 -18.64 0.89 1.34
C ASN A 806 -17.91 0.00 0.30
N LEU A 807 -18.68 -0.60 -0.61
CA LEU A 807 -18.25 -1.66 -1.50
C LEU A 807 -18.40 -1.26 -2.98
N VAL A 808 -17.38 -1.57 -3.77
CA VAL A 808 -17.42 -1.53 -5.23
C VAL A 808 -17.11 -2.92 -5.78
N TYR A 809 -18.02 -3.45 -6.59
CA TYR A 809 -17.89 -4.75 -7.26
C TYR A 809 -18.00 -4.58 -8.77
N VAL A 810 -16.99 -5.05 -9.52
CA VAL A 810 -17.00 -5.09 -10.98
C VAL A 810 -16.74 -6.50 -11.47
N PHE A 811 -17.55 -6.95 -12.42
CA PHE A 811 -17.36 -8.22 -13.12
C PHE A 811 -17.40 -7.97 -14.61
N LEU A 812 -16.29 -8.21 -15.31
CA LEU A 812 -16.26 -8.12 -16.77
C LEU A 812 -16.07 -9.50 -17.37
N SER A 813 -16.95 -9.87 -18.27
CA SER A 813 -16.82 -11.08 -19.06
C SER A 813 -17.33 -10.81 -20.46
N ASN A 814 -17.19 -11.81 -21.31
CA ASN A 814 -17.92 -11.84 -22.55
C ASN A 814 -18.69 -13.14 -22.70
N ARG A 815 -19.94 -13.15 -22.22
CA ARG A 815 -20.83 -14.32 -22.33
C ARG A 815 -21.29 -14.58 -23.76
N ILE A 816 -21.31 -13.56 -24.61
CA ILE A 816 -21.85 -13.64 -25.97
C ILE A 816 -20.82 -14.17 -26.98
N HIS A 817 -19.60 -14.48 -26.54
CA HIS A 817 -18.65 -15.20 -27.38
C HIS A 817 -18.93 -16.70 -27.38
N PRO A 818 -18.97 -17.37 -28.55
CA PRO A 818 -19.00 -16.79 -29.89
C PRO A 818 -20.43 -16.44 -30.37
N LYS A 819 -21.48 -16.80 -29.62
CA LYS A 819 -22.89 -16.61 -30.00
C LYS A 819 -23.67 -15.82 -28.95
N MET A 820 -24.45 -14.82 -29.37
CA MET A 820 -25.26 -13.96 -28.49
C MET A 820 -26.32 -14.67 -27.65
N ASN A 821 -26.80 -15.84 -28.08
CA ASN A 821 -27.87 -16.57 -27.39
C ASN A 821 -27.41 -17.34 -26.14
N ASN A 822 -26.15 -17.19 -25.72
CA ASN A 822 -25.64 -17.82 -24.51
C ASN A 822 -26.21 -17.16 -23.24
N THR A 823 -27.14 -17.85 -22.58
CA THR A 823 -27.81 -17.39 -21.36
C THR A 823 -27.23 -17.99 -20.07
N LYS A 824 -26.21 -18.84 -20.16
CA LYS A 824 -25.67 -19.58 -18.99
C LYS A 824 -25.17 -18.68 -17.87
N LEU A 825 -24.59 -17.52 -18.20
CA LEU A 825 -24.18 -16.53 -17.19
C LEU A 825 -25.34 -16.13 -16.28
N ILE A 826 -26.51 -15.91 -16.89
CA ILE A 826 -27.74 -15.47 -16.23
C ILE A 826 -28.42 -16.66 -15.54
N LYS A 827 -28.59 -17.78 -16.27
CA LYS A 827 -29.26 -19.00 -15.77
C LYS A 827 -28.63 -19.52 -14.46
N TYR A 828 -27.30 -19.53 -14.38
CA TYR A 828 -26.58 -20.01 -13.20
C TYR A 828 -26.18 -18.88 -12.23
N ARG A 829 -26.71 -17.65 -12.44
CA ARG A 829 -26.55 -16.50 -11.55
C ARG A 829 -25.10 -16.21 -11.14
N TYR A 830 -24.11 -16.40 -12.03
CA TYR A 830 -22.69 -16.32 -11.67
C TYR A 830 -22.29 -14.96 -11.09
N ARG A 831 -22.82 -13.85 -11.64
CA ARG A 831 -22.55 -12.50 -11.13
C ARG A 831 -23.10 -12.32 -9.71
N GLN A 832 -24.33 -12.76 -9.49
CA GLN A 832 -25.00 -12.67 -8.18
C GLN A 832 -24.30 -13.56 -7.15
N ARG A 833 -23.97 -14.81 -7.50
CA ARG A 833 -23.23 -15.72 -6.61
C ARG A 833 -21.89 -15.16 -6.19
N ILE A 834 -21.13 -14.56 -7.13
CA ILE A 834 -19.88 -13.87 -6.81
C ILE A 834 -20.16 -12.69 -5.86
N HIS A 835 -21.19 -11.90 -6.15
CA HIS A 835 -21.59 -10.77 -5.31
C HIS A 835 -21.93 -11.22 -3.88
N ASP A 836 -22.73 -12.28 -3.72
CA ASP A 836 -23.08 -12.85 -2.41
C ASP A 836 -21.88 -13.42 -1.67
N THR A 837 -20.93 -14.05 -2.38
CA THR A 837 -19.67 -14.50 -1.77
C THR A 837 -18.87 -13.34 -1.17
N ILE A 838 -18.90 -12.16 -1.78
CA ILE A 838 -18.25 -10.97 -1.22
C ILE A 838 -18.89 -10.58 0.12
N TYR A 839 -20.23 -10.52 0.20
CA TYR A 839 -20.92 -10.22 1.46
C TYR A 839 -20.69 -11.28 2.54
N LYS A 840 -20.70 -12.57 2.17
CA LYS A 840 -20.36 -13.66 3.11
C LYS A 840 -18.95 -13.51 3.67
N ALA A 841 -17.99 -13.13 2.84
CA ALA A 841 -16.63 -12.86 3.29
C ALA A 841 -16.54 -11.67 4.25
N ILE A 842 -17.31 -10.59 3.99
CA ILE A 842 -17.40 -9.43 4.89
C ILE A 842 -18.03 -9.85 6.23
N GLN A 843 -19.15 -10.57 6.20
CA GLN A 843 -19.84 -11.01 7.42
C GLN A 843 -18.94 -11.92 8.27
N LYS A 844 -18.33 -12.92 7.65
CA LYS A 844 -17.43 -13.84 8.36
C LYS A 844 -16.18 -13.15 8.90
N GLY A 845 -15.67 -12.14 8.20
CA GLY A 845 -14.58 -11.30 8.69
C GLY A 845 -14.97 -10.50 9.93
N ARG A 846 -16.19 -9.95 9.99
CA ARG A 846 -16.75 -9.29 11.19
C ARG A 846 -16.88 -10.25 12.36
N GLU A 847 -17.46 -11.43 12.14
CA GLU A 847 -17.60 -12.48 13.17
C GLU A 847 -16.23 -12.97 13.70
N GLY A 848 -15.22 -13.03 12.83
CA GLY A 848 -13.85 -13.38 13.22
C GLY A 848 -13.20 -12.34 14.14
N ILE A 849 -13.44 -11.04 13.90
CA ILE A 849 -12.95 -9.96 14.77
C ILE A 849 -13.68 -9.98 16.12
N GLU A 850 -15.00 -10.16 16.13
CA GLU A 850 -15.80 -10.24 17.35
C GLU A 850 -15.46 -11.45 18.23
N ARG A 851 -14.98 -12.56 17.66
CA ARG A 851 -14.50 -13.72 18.43
C ARG A 851 -13.12 -13.51 19.06
N ILE A 852 -12.33 -12.57 18.54
CA ILE A 852 -11.00 -12.22 19.06
C ILE A 852 -11.12 -11.11 20.11
N SER A 853 -12.12 -10.22 20.00
CA SER A 853 -12.38 -9.18 20.99
C SER A 853 -13.18 -9.73 22.18
N VAL A 854 -12.77 -9.32 23.38
CA VAL A 854 -13.36 -9.62 24.70
C VAL A 854 -12.89 -10.92 25.36
N ASP A 855 -13.27 -12.12 24.91
CA ASP A 855 -13.06 -13.32 25.75
C ASP A 855 -11.65 -13.95 25.64
N GLN A 856 -11.00 -13.89 24.47
CA GLN A 856 -9.68 -14.53 24.28
C GLN A 856 -8.52 -13.72 24.86
N VAL A 857 -8.65 -12.38 24.90
CA VAL A 857 -7.67 -11.50 25.55
C VAL A 857 -7.82 -11.59 27.07
N LEU A 858 -9.05 -11.61 27.60
CA LEU A 858 -9.29 -11.78 29.04
C LEU A 858 -8.88 -13.18 29.52
N ALA A 859 -9.18 -14.25 28.76
CA ALA A 859 -8.81 -15.62 29.14
C ALA A 859 -7.31 -15.93 29.03
N LYS A 860 -6.55 -15.22 28.18
CA LYS A 860 -5.07 -15.34 28.16
C LYS A 860 -4.40 -14.53 29.26
N VAL A 861 -5.00 -13.44 29.72
CA VAL A 861 -4.46 -12.59 30.80
C VAL A 861 -4.83 -13.11 32.19
N THR A 862 -5.84 -13.96 32.34
CA THR A 862 -6.25 -14.54 33.64
C THR A 862 -5.82 -15.98 33.87
N LYS A 863 -5.14 -16.61 32.91
CA LYS A 863 -4.78 -18.05 32.98
C LYS A 863 -3.27 -18.33 32.94
N ASN A 864 -2.47 -17.31 32.69
CA ASN A 864 -1.07 -17.25 33.10
C ASN A 864 -0.98 -16.25 34.27
#